data_AF-A0A1F5UT87-F1
#
_entry.id   AF-A0A1F5UT87-F1
#
_cell.length_a   1.000
_cell.length_b   1.000
_cell.length_c   1.000
_cell.angle_alpha   90.00
_cell.angle_beta   90.00
_cell.angle_gamma   90.00
#
_symmetry.space_group_name_H-M   'P 1'
#
loop_
_entity.id
_entity.type
_entity.pdbx_description
1 polymer ?
#
loop_
_entity_poly.entity_id
_entity_poly.type
_entity_poly.pdbx_seq_one_letter_code
_entity_poly.pdbx_strand_id
1 'polypeptide(L)'
;MLFHYLRKYIFKTVLLLGSTILISFIAYINMFPDGYIAVIGDMSQIFRIEDFISKRLFLWDSDVSSMFTWIVYYYPLSIIQRVFSLNTSQQSFYYHFVFLFGSFWSFYYSIRIINNKQQYINILFSVFYMINCYSLFYNYLSGWGRSPFLFLYLLIPLIFSNLYVYFNDNKINKKSLCVLGVILFFSNIANSNMAYFISLNIFILIFITTLMAINKKIYIKKMILFYCVYYAVILVSVLPQLVEMININKTFKSGGSVWDLGAWIIWQAVSLKNILYFQYVPYVNTWGFIVAGILPLMLLSLLLLKNKIIDKLSLILLVCVIFCVFFLNKGKGLLSDNLIKYIFTSNPIFSSLRSFDKNLIFLPFFVLMVSCMGVLKIKNKTYKFITVLILLLAISYPSYYFISGKIKKIISSDYNYRGRVYCLLVKIPEEYFRLSENSNYEKLDSKVLNMPYGVINSKGWVNYPKWKLVGSDPIPSIFDKGFIGMNNVGHYFNWNYGEYWNEQNDRESEWLAKFCGILNCKELIYHKDVHEKFLEQTKGKILFYENKNIINIIDKNPFFNYYSLNDEYYLPHVYTAEDIICVNKNIEEIPRILSKGNYKVRSAIYFDEVKYLNDKKINVNSPDALSIKSAKTTPVLEYKKINPVKYRIRIHGAQGEFPVILSEKYNDNWRMYIRPVSNFNMGKNIQLLGKYKILKGNAKDQATIDELKDYINKGWVTELGDGKDKLNKHKKWNRNIEVIDNVEKYNIDFVSGNIKGTIQNNNLDDGKLYETWFAKPFNNNKTHKKVNGYANSWDINVNKISDNNLFYIENSDGSRDLEVVLEYWPQRLFYLGLIISGAIFLFCLLYLSYGIFKYRKYSLTESRVAVIGSINEK
;
A
#
# COMPACT_ATOMS: atom_id res chain seq x y z
N MET A 1 27.34 -42.96 -19.01
CA MET A 1 26.71 -41.62 -19.17
C MET A 1 25.30 -41.56 -18.58
N LEU A 2 24.40 -42.49 -18.95
CA LEU A 2 23.03 -42.59 -18.42
C LEU A 2 22.95 -42.61 -16.88
N PHE A 3 23.78 -43.41 -16.21
CA PHE A 3 23.82 -43.50 -14.74
C PHE A 3 24.19 -42.18 -14.04
N HIS A 4 25.10 -41.39 -14.64
CA HIS A 4 25.47 -40.07 -14.14
C HIS A 4 24.32 -39.06 -14.30
N TYR A 5 23.61 -39.12 -15.43
CA TYR A 5 22.43 -38.30 -15.68
C TYR A 5 21.29 -38.67 -14.72
N LEU A 6 21.01 -39.97 -14.56
CA LEU A 6 20.02 -40.50 -13.62
C LEU A 6 20.32 -40.06 -12.19
N ARG A 7 21.56 -40.22 -11.71
CA ARG A 7 21.98 -39.79 -10.37
C ARG A 7 21.78 -38.29 -10.14
N LYS A 8 22.12 -37.47 -11.14
CA LYS A 8 21.95 -36.01 -11.07
C LYS A 8 20.48 -35.60 -11.11
N TYR A 9 19.66 -36.32 -11.87
CA TYR A 9 18.21 -36.12 -11.94
C TYR A 9 17.55 -36.53 -10.62
N ILE A 10 17.80 -37.76 -10.13
CA ILE A 10 17.31 -38.27 -8.84
C ILE A 10 17.71 -37.32 -7.71
N PHE A 11 18.97 -36.89 -7.64
CA PHE A 11 19.40 -35.95 -6.60
C PHE A 11 18.61 -34.63 -6.64
N LYS A 12 18.41 -34.05 -7.84
CA LYS A 12 17.62 -32.82 -7.98
C LYS A 12 16.17 -33.03 -7.55
N THR A 13 15.59 -34.16 -7.94
CA THR A 13 14.20 -34.51 -7.60
C THR A 13 14.06 -34.74 -6.10
N VAL A 14 14.98 -35.48 -5.47
CA VAL A 14 15.01 -35.72 -4.01
C VAL A 14 15.23 -34.42 -3.26
N LEU A 15 16.14 -33.55 -3.71
CA LEU A 15 16.35 -32.24 -3.09
C LEU A 15 15.10 -31.36 -3.21
N LEU A 16 14.47 -31.34 -4.38
CA LEU A 16 13.25 -30.57 -4.60
C LEU A 16 12.10 -31.07 -3.73
N LEU A 17 11.81 -32.37 -3.78
CA LEU A 17 10.74 -32.97 -2.98
C LEU A 17 11.04 -32.87 -1.49
N GLY A 18 12.25 -33.22 -1.06
CA GLY A 18 12.66 -33.18 0.35
C GLY A 18 12.64 -31.78 0.95
N SER A 19 13.16 -30.77 0.24
CA SER A 19 13.06 -29.38 0.70
C SER A 19 11.62 -28.89 0.72
N THR A 20 10.83 -29.22 -0.31
CA THR A 20 9.40 -28.84 -0.37
C THR A 20 8.61 -29.45 0.78
N ILE A 21 8.82 -30.74 1.09
CA ILE A 21 8.16 -31.43 2.21
C ILE A 21 8.58 -30.81 3.54
N LEU A 22 9.88 -30.62 3.78
CA LEU A 22 10.38 -30.02 5.02
C LEU A 22 9.84 -28.60 5.21
N ILE A 23 9.89 -27.77 4.17
CA ILE A 23 9.41 -26.39 4.22
C ILE A 23 7.89 -26.34 4.41
N SER A 24 7.15 -27.22 3.74
CA SER A 24 5.69 -27.34 3.92
C SER A 24 5.37 -27.77 5.35
N PHE A 25 6.11 -28.72 5.92
CA PHE A 25 5.96 -29.11 7.31
C PHE A 25 6.20 -27.92 8.26
N ILE A 26 7.30 -27.18 8.08
CA ILE A 26 7.62 -26.00 8.89
C ILE A 26 6.54 -24.92 8.73
N ALA A 27 6.04 -24.67 7.50
CA ALA A 27 4.98 -23.71 7.25
C ALA A 27 3.67 -24.14 7.93
N TYR A 28 3.34 -25.43 7.89
CA TYR A 28 2.13 -26.02 8.48
C TYR A 28 2.12 -25.92 10.01
N ILE A 29 3.20 -26.31 10.69
CA ILE A 29 3.24 -26.26 12.17
C ILE A 29 3.20 -24.83 12.73
N ASN A 30 3.61 -23.84 11.92
CA ASN A 30 3.58 -22.41 12.24
C ASN A 30 2.35 -21.69 11.68
N MET A 31 1.42 -22.42 11.05
CA MET A 31 0.15 -21.88 10.58
C MET A 31 -0.64 -21.27 11.75
N PHE A 32 -1.33 -20.16 11.49
CA PHE A 32 -2.15 -19.49 12.50
C PHE A 32 -3.40 -20.31 12.84
N PRO A 33 -3.95 -20.18 14.06
CA PRO A 33 -5.24 -20.79 14.37
C PRO A 33 -6.35 -20.22 13.48
N ASP A 34 -7.39 -21.01 13.22
CA ASP A 34 -8.52 -20.57 12.41
C ASP A 34 -9.20 -19.33 12.99
N GLY A 35 -9.53 -18.39 12.11
CA GLY A 35 -10.17 -17.13 12.47
C GLY A 35 -9.24 -16.06 13.03
N TYR A 36 -7.96 -16.38 13.30
CA TYR A 36 -6.98 -15.40 13.72
C TYR A 36 -6.28 -14.77 12.52
N ILE A 37 -5.85 -13.53 12.72
CA ILE A 37 -4.99 -12.77 11.81
C ILE A 37 -3.83 -12.12 12.55
N ALA A 38 -2.77 -11.87 11.79
CA ALA A 38 -1.67 -11.04 12.26
C ALA A 38 -1.98 -9.56 12.05
N VAL A 39 -1.88 -8.77 13.11
CA VAL A 39 -1.73 -7.32 13.05
C VAL A 39 -0.36 -6.96 13.62
N ILE A 40 0.44 -6.28 12.81
CA ILE A 40 1.86 -6.08 13.03
C ILE A 40 2.20 -4.64 12.67
N GLY A 41 2.31 -3.78 13.68
CA GLY A 41 2.65 -2.37 13.49
C GLY A 41 1.62 -1.67 12.59
N ASP A 42 2.09 -1.11 11.47
CA ASP A 42 1.27 -0.36 10.49
C ASP A 42 0.54 -1.28 9.49
N MET A 43 0.54 -2.60 9.74
CA MET A 43 0.10 -3.61 8.78
C MET A 43 -0.82 -4.65 9.41
N SER A 44 -1.86 -5.04 8.68
CA SER A 44 -2.72 -6.19 9.01
C SER A 44 -2.72 -7.20 7.86
N GLN A 45 -2.99 -8.46 8.18
CA GLN A 45 -3.21 -9.49 7.17
C GLN A 45 -4.45 -9.13 6.33
N ILE A 46 -4.32 -9.22 5.00
CA ILE A 46 -5.39 -8.87 4.05
C ILE A 46 -6.37 -10.04 3.93
N PHE A 47 -7.66 -9.74 4.12
CA PHE A 47 -8.75 -10.71 4.06
C PHE A 47 -9.35 -10.82 2.66
N ARG A 48 -9.83 -9.69 2.13
CA ARG A 48 -10.49 -9.56 0.83
C ARG A 48 -9.46 -9.28 -0.26
N ILE A 49 -8.68 -10.31 -0.63
CA ILE A 49 -7.54 -10.14 -1.53
C ILE A 49 -7.96 -9.57 -2.88
N GLU A 50 -9.11 -9.98 -3.41
CA GLU A 50 -9.62 -9.47 -4.68
C GLU A 50 -9.95 -7.98 -4.63
N ASP A 51 -10.65 -7.55 -3.58
CA ASP A 51 -11.01 -6.15 -3.38
C ASP A 51 -9.79 -5.30 -3.03
N PHE A 52 -8.83 -5.89 -2.30
CA PHE A 52 -7.52 -5.27 -2.11
C PHE A 52 -6.82 -5.05 -3.45
N ILE A 53 -6.78 -6.05 -4.34
CA ILE A 53 -6.15 -5.89 -5.66
C ILE A 53 -6.89 -4.82 -6.49
N SER A 54 -8.22 -4.83 -6.50
CA SER A 54 -9.02 -3.87 -7.29
C SER A 54 -8.80 -2.43 -6.82
N LYS A 55 -8.84 -2.18 -5.50
CA LYS A 55 -8.56 -0.86 -4.90
C LYS A 55 -7.13 -0.39 -5.19
N ARG A 56 -6.16 -1.32 -5.22
CA ARG A 56 -4.74 -1.03 -5.42
C ARG A 56 -4.31 -0.88 -6.88
N LEU A 57 -5.23 -1.03 -7.85
CA LEU A 57 -4.99 -0.62 -9.24
C LEU A 57 -4.97 0.91 -9.40
N PHE A 58 -5.36 1.64 -8.34
CA PHE A 58 -5.43 3.09 -8.29
C PHE A 58 -4.43 3.63 -7.26
N LEU A 59 -3.79 4.75 -7.60
CA LEU A 59 -2.81 5.42 -6.73
C LEU A 59 -3.45 6.24 -5.60
N TRP A 60 -4.75 6.50 -5.70
CA TRP A 60 -5.53 7.21 -4.70
C TRP A 60 -6.56 6.27 -4.10
N ASP A 61 -6.68 6.29 -2.78
CA ASP A 61 -7.70 5.60 -2.01
C ASP A 61 -7.82 6.32 -0.66
N SER A 62 -8.96 6.20 0.03
CA SER A 62 -9.17 6.85 1.34
C SER A 62 -8.17 6.38 2.40
N ASP A 63 -7.66 5.15 2.25
CA ASP A 63 -6.94 4.46 3.32
C ASP A 63 -5.41 4.47 3.14
N VAL A 64 -4.84 4.26 1.93
CA VAL A 64 -3.36 4.30 1.72
C VAL A 64 -2.96 4.50 0.24
N SER A 65 -2.09 5.48 -0.06
CA SER A 65 -1.65 5.84 -1.44
C SER A 65 -0.40 5.13 -1.98
N SER A 66 0.28 4.26 -1.22
CA SER A 66 1.61 3.71 -1.59
C SER A 66 1.69 2.18 -1.77
N MET A 67 0.60 1.45 -1.55
CA MET A 67 0.61 -0.03 -1.55
C MET A 67 0.28 -0.67 -2.91
N PHE A 68 0.13 0.11 -3.98
CA PHE A 68 -0.33 -0.36 -5.29
C PHE A 68 0.56 -1.45 -5.92
N THR A 69 1.87 -1.45 -5.62
CA THR A 69 2.80 -2.45 -6.18
C THR A 69 2.65 -3.83 -5.57
N TRP A 70 1.93 -3.96 -4.45
CA TRP A 70 1.70 -5.24 -3.78
C TRP A 70 0.76 -6.16 -4.56
N ILE A 71 0.09 -5.64 -5.59
CA ILE A 71 -0.66 -6.47 -6.55
C ILE A 71 0.25 -7.59 -7.09
N VAL A 72 1.52 -7.31 -7.39
CA VAL A 72 2.44 -8.34 -7.91
C VAL A 72 2.66 -9.49 -6.90
N TYR A 73 2.57 -9.19 -5.59
CA TYR A 73 2.71 -10.17 -4.52
C TYR A 73 1.40 -10.94 -4.26
N TYR A 74 0.28 -10.23 -4.21
CA TYR A 74 -1.02 -10.80 -3.84
C TYR A 74 -1.80 -11.41 -5.00
N TYR A 75 -1.49 -11.06 -6.25
CA TYR A 75 -2.20 -11.60 -7.42
C TYR A 75 -2.09 -13.13 -7.53
N PRO A 76 -0.89 -13.76 -7.40
CA PRO A 76 -0.81 -15.22 -7.35
C PRO A 76 -1.63 -15.82 -6.20
N LEU A 77 -1.61 -15.18 -5.02
CA LEU A 77 -2.40 -15.64 -3.87
C LEU A 77 -3.91 -15.54 -4.14
N SER A 78 -4.37 -14.50 -4.86
CA SER A 78 -5.78 -14.37 -5.25
C SER A 78 -6.25 -15.51 -6.15
N ILE A 79 -5.41 -15.96 -7.08
CA ILE A 79 -5.72 -17.12 -7.95
C ILE A 79 -5.84 -18.38 -7.10
N ILE A 80 -4.89 -18.61 -6.21
CA ILE A 80 -4.90 -19.77 -5.31
C ILE A 80 -6.11 -19.72 -4.38
N GLN A 81 -6.45 -18.53 -3.85
CA GLN A 81 -7.63 -18.34 -3.00
C GLN A 81 -8.93 -18.64 -3.76
N ARG A 82 -9.05 -18.23 -5.03
CA ARG A 82 -10.21 -18.58 -5.88
C ARG A 82 -10.34 -20.08 -6.11
N VAL A 83 -9.23 -20.77 -6.35
CA VAL A 83 -9.22 -22.20 -6.68
C VAL A 83 -9.46 -23.07 -5.44
N PHE A 84 -8.89 -22.71 -4.29
CA PHE A 84 -8.88 -23.54 -3.09
C PHE A 84 -9.71 -22.98 -1.92
N SER A 85 -10.36 -21.82 -2.09
CA SER A 85 -11.14 -21.12 -1.05
C SER A 85 -10.38 -20.94 0.26
N LEU A 86 -9.15 -20.43 0.17
CA LEU A 86 -8.24 -20.33 1.32
C LEU A 86 -8.81 -19.42 2.43
N ASN A 87 -8.87 -19.96 3.66
CA ASN A 87 -9.17 -19.21 4.87
C ASN A 87 -7.95 -18.42 5.39
N THR A 88 -8.11 -17.60 6.45
CA THR A 88 -7.01 -16.77 6.99
C THR A 88 -5.83 -17.59 7.53
N SER A 89 -6.12 -18.78 8.09
CA SER A 89 -5.11 -19.72 8.55
C SER A 89 -4.27 -20.25 7.38
N GLN A 90 -4.92 -20.73 6.32
CA GLN A 90 -4.27 -21.25 5.12
C GLN A 90 -3.49 -20.16 4.35
N GLN A 91 -3.95 -18.90 4.39
CA GLN A 91 -3.17 -17.78 3.87
C GLN A 91 -1.84 -17.60 4.64
N SER A 92 -1.84 -17.79 5.97
CA SER A 92 -0.61 -17.73 6.77
C SER A 92 0.37 -18.86 6.40
N PHE A 93 -0.14 -20.06 6.10
CA PHE A 93 0.66 -21.14 5.56
C PHE A 93 1.34 -20.73 4.25
N TYR A 94 0.57 -20.17 3.31
CA TYR A 94 1.11 -19.69 2.03
C TYR A 94 2.22 -18.66 2.24
N TYR A 95 1.99 -17.69 3.14
CA TYR A 95 2.99 -16.68 3.48
C TYR A 95 4.31 -17.32 3.97
N HIS A 96 4.22 -18.21 4.96
CA HIS A 96 5.38 -18.90 5.52
C HIS A 96 6.09 -19.75 4.45
N PHE A 97 5.33 -20.50 3.66
CA PHE A 97 5.84 -21.34 2.59
C PHE A 97 6.60 -20.53 1.54
N VAL A 98 5.99 -19.48 0.97
CA VAL A 98 6.61 -18.67 -0.10
C VAL A 98 7.90 -18.02 0.39
N PHE A 99 7.91 -17.46 1.60
CA PHE A 99 9.12 -16.84 2.14
C PHE A 99 10.24 -17.86 2.35
N LEU A 100 9.96 -18.98 3.02
CA LEU A 100 10.97 -20.00 3.35
C LEU A 100 11.48 -20.70 2.07
N PHE A 101 10.57 -21.08 1.19
CA PHE A 101 10.88 -21.68 -0.10
C PHE A 101 11.68 -20.75 -0.99
N GLY A 102 11.24 -19.50 -1.12
CA GLY A 102 11.94 -18.48 -1.89
C GLY A 102 13.35 -18.22 -1.36
N SER A 103 13.50 -18.10 -0.03
CA SER A 103 14.81 -17.86 0.61
C SER A 103 15.77 -19.03 0.40
N PHE A 104 15.30 -20.27 0.59
CA PHE A 104 16.13 -21.46 0.36
C PHE A 104 16.60 -21.54 -1.10
N TRP A 105 15.66 -21.47 -2.05
CA TRP A 105 15.98 -21.66 -3.46
C TRP A 105 16.76 -20.51 -4.07
N SER A 106 16.48 -19.26 -3.68
CA SER A 106 17.23 -18.11 -4.17
C SER A 106 18.71 -18.21 -3.79
N PHE A 107 19.01 -18.55 -2.54
CA PHE A 107 20.38 -18.74 -2.08
C PHE A 107 21.03 -19.97 -2.72
N TYR A 108 20.30 -21.10 -2.80
CA TYR A 108 20.80 -22.33 -3.43
C TYR A 108 21.23 -22.09 -4.88
N TYR A 109 20.37 -21.42 -5.67
CA TYR A 109 20.68 -21.08 -7.05
C TYR A 109 21.78 -20.03 -7.16
N SER A 110 21.82 -19.04 -6.26
CA SER A 110 22.90 -18.06 -6.19
C SER A 110 24.27 -18.72 -6.04
N ILE A 111 24.42 -19.66 -5.10
CA ILE A 111 25.65 -20.43 -4.94
C ILE A 111 25.93 -21.21 -6.23
N ARG A 112 24.94 -21.90 -6.81
CA ARG A 112 25.15 -22.70 -8.03
C ARG A 112 25.58 -21.89 -9.25
N ILE A 113 25.11 -20.65 -9.37
CA ILE A 113 25.50 -19.71 -10.42
C ILE A 113 27.00 -19.37 -10.30
N ILE A 114 27.50 -19.21 -9.08
CA ILE A 114 28.88 -18.84 -8.79
C ILE A 114 29.81 -20.07 -8.73
N ASN A 115 29.38 -21.15 -8.07
CA ASN A 115 30.15 -22.37 -7.83
C ASN A 115 29.24 -23.61 -7.73
N ASN A 116 29.50 -24.61 -8.58
CA ASN A 116 28.65 -25.81 -8.69
C ASN A 116 29.32 -27.09 -8.15
N LYS A 117 30.43 -26.99 -7.38
CA LYS A 117 31.27 -28.16 -7.06
C LYS A 117 30.77 -29.02 -5.89
N GLN A 118 30.09 -28.45 -4.87
CA GLN A 118 29.80 -29.18 -3.62
C GLN A 118 28.36 -28.99 -3.13
N GLN A 119 27.48 -29.90 -3.54
CA GLN A 119 26.02 -29.77 -3.34
C GLN A 119 25.59 -29.70 -1.87
N TYR A 120 26.24 -30.43 -0.97
CA TYR A 120 25.88 -30.45 0.46
C TYR A 120 26.14 -29.09 1.14
N ILE A 121 27.20 -28.37 0.74
CA ILE A 121 27.47 -27.01 1.23
C ILE A 121 26.41 -26.05 0.71
N ASN A 122 26.02 -26.21 -0.56
CA ASN A 122 24.96 -25.37 -1.13
C ASN A 122 23.66 -25.54 -0.36
N ILE A 123 23.27 -26.77 -0.03
CA ILE A 123 22.08 -27.06 0.79
C ILE A 123 22.24 -26.43 2.17
N LEU A 124 23.35 -26.71 2.87
CA LEU A 124 23.61 -26.20 4.21
C LEU A 124 23.41 -24.68 4.27
N PHE A 125 24.16 -23.92 3.49
CA PHE A 125 24.08 -22.46 3.49
C PHE A 125 22.72 -21.91 3.04
N SER A 126 21.99 -22.65 2.20
CA SER A 126 20.62 -22.28 1.84
C SER A 126 19.66 -22.44 3.02
N VAL A 127 19.84 -23.47 3.86
CA VAL A 127 19.11 -23.59 5.12
C VAL A 127 19.49 -22.44 6.08
N PHE A 128 20.77 -22.05 6.17
CA PHE A 128 21.18 -20.85 6.95
C PHE A 128 20.50 -19.58 6.49
N TYR A 129 20.44 -19.37 5.19
CA TYR A 129 19.80 -18.17 4.65
C TYR A 129 18.28 -18.18 4.90
N MET A 130 17.67 -19.36 4.84
CA MET A 130 16.25 -19.57 5.13
C MET A 130 15.89 -19.39 6.61
N ILE A 131 16.72 -19.91 7.53
CA ILE A 131 16.48 -19.91 8.98
C ILE A 131 17.64 -19.25 9.72
N ASN A 132 17.69 -17.92 9.72
CA ASN A 132 18.65 -17.15 10.52
C ASN A 132 17.95 -16.18 11.48
N CYS A 133 18.73 -15.50 12.33
CA CYS A 133 18.22 -14.51 13.27
C CYS A 133 17.46 -13.38 12.58
N TYR A 134 17.93 -12.90 11.42
CA TYR A 134 17.21 -11.90 10.64
C TYR A 134 15.82 -12.40 10.20
N SER A 135 15.76 -13.62 9.66
CA SER A 135 14.51 -14.24 9.21
C SER A 135 13.56 -14.40 10.39
N LEU A 136 14.00 -15.02 11.49
CA LEU A 136 13.17 -15.19 12.69
C LEU A 136 12.67 -13.84 13.22
N PHE A 137 13.59 -12.90 13.47
CA PHE A 137 13.25 -11.65 14.13
C PHE A 137 12.50 -10.68 13.21
N TYR A 138 13.09 -10.34 12.06
CA TYR A 138 12.56 -9.26 11.23
C TYR A 138 11.32 -9.71 10.45
N ASN A 139 11.31 -10.95 9.94
CA ASN A 139 10.16 -11.43 9.17
C ASN A 139 8.98 -11.87 10.05
N TYR A 140 9.25 -12.49 11.20
CA TYR A 140 8.16 -13.07 12.00
C TYR A 140 7.80 -12.28 13.26
N LEU A 141 8.72 -11.49 13.83
CA LEU A 141 8.54 -10.84 15.14
C LEU A 141 8.53 -9.31 15.11
N SER A 142 9.10 -8.67 14.09
CA SER A 142 9.16 -7.21 14.03
C SER A 142 7.81 -6.62 13.63
N GLY A 143 7.59 -5.34 13.97
CA GLY A 143 6.45 -4.53 13.51
C GLY A 143 6.33 -4.33 11.99
N TRP A 144 7.26 -4.91 11.23
CA TRP A 144 7.32 -4.90 9.77
C TRP A 144 7.34 -6.31 9.17
N GLY A 145 7.27 -7.33 10.03
CA GLY A 145 7.19 -8.73 9.62
C GLY A 145 5.95 -8.99 8.77
N ARG A 146 6.03 -9.96 7.87
CA ARG A 146 4.93 -10.34 6.97
C ARG A 146 4.52 -9.34 5.89
N SER A 147 5.20 -8.21 5.85
CA SER A 147 4.97 -7.24 4.80
C SER A 147 5.55 -7.71 3.45
N PRO A 148 4.92 -7.32 2.32
CA PRO A 148 5.44 -7.65 1.01
C PRO A 148 6.83 -7.06 0.72
N PHE A 149 7.25 -5.97 1.37
CA PHE A 149 8.57 -5.39 1.08
C PHE A 149 9.75 -6.30 1.45
N LEU A 150 9.55 -7.25 2.37
CA LEU A 150 10.53 -8.29 2.69
C LEU A 150 10.78 -9.25 1.54
N PHE A 151 9.94 -9.24 0.50
CA PHE A 151 10.14 -10.03 -0.71
C PHE A 151 11.48 -9.71 -1.39
N LEU A 152 12.04 -8.51 -1.20
CA LEU A 152 13.39 -8.17 -1.67
C LEU A 152 14.45 -9.13 -1.11
N TYR A 153 14.29 -9.64 0.12
CA TYR A 153 15.20 -10.63 0.71
C TYR A 153 15.35 -11.87 -0.19
N LEU A 154 14.24 -12.35 -0.77
CA LEU A 154 14.26 -13.51 -1.67
C LEU A 154 15.02 -13.20 -2.98
N LEU A 155 15.03 -11.94 -3.42
CA LEU A 155 15.63 -11.53 -4.69
C LEU A 155 17.13 -11.23 -4.58
N ILE A 156 17.59 -10.73 -3.43
CA ILE A 156 18.98 -10.30 -3.21
C ILE A 156 20.01 -11.35 -3.68
N PRO A 157 19.93 -12.65 -3.29
CA PRO A 157 20.90 -13.64 -3.74
C PRO A 157 20.95 -13.81 -5.26
N LEU A 158 19.79 -13.74 -5.92
CA LEU A 158 19.68 -13.89 -7.38
C LEU A 158 20.15 -12.63 -8.10
N ILE A 159 19.86 -11.43 -7.58
CA ILE A 159 20.32 -10.15 -8.15
C ILE A 159 21.85 -10.12 -8.18
N PHE A 160 22.52 -10.26 -7.04
CA PHE A 160 23.97 -10.06 -6.97
C PHE A 160 24.77 -11.17 -7.66
N SER A 161 24.30 -12.42 -7.65
CA SER A 161 24.97 -13.50 -8.39
C SER A 161 24.86 -13.33 -9.91
N ASN A 162 23.70 -12.93 -10.43
CA ASN A 162 23.53 -12.66 -11.86
C ASN A 162 24.21 -11.34 -12.29
N LEU A 163 24.32 -10.35 -11.41
CA LEU A 163 25.15 -9.16 -11.64
C LEU A 163 26.62 -9.55 -11.80
N TYR A 164 27.14 -10.41 -10.92
CA TYR A 164 28.51 -10.92 -11.05
C TYR A 164 28.72 -11.62 -12.40
N VAL A 165 27.82 -12.54 -12.78
CA VAL A 165 27.92 -13.23 -14.08
C VAL A 165 27.83 -12.25 -15.26
N TYR A 166 26.89 -11.32 -15.22
CA TYR A 166 26.71 -10.36 -16.30
C TYR A 166 27.94 -9.48 -16.47
N PHE A 167 28.52 -8.95 -15.37
CA PHE A 167 29.65 -8.01 -15.43
C PHE A 167 31.03 -8.65 -15.52
N ASN A 168 31.20 -9.92 -15.10
CA ASN A 168 32.50 -10.60 -15.12
C ASN A 168 32.97 -11.04 -16.52
N ASP A 169 32.04 -11.25 -17.47
CA ASP A 169 32.37 -11.48 -18.89
C ASP A 169 32.68 -10.16 -19.63
N ASN A 170 33.56 -10.15 -20.62
CA ASN A 170 33.77 -8.97 -21.46
C ASN A 170 32.59 -8.71 -22.41
N LYS A 171 31.91 -9.77 -22.88
CA LYS A 171 30.81 -9.65 -23.85
C LYS A 171 29.49 -9.34 -23.15
N ILE A 172 28.55 -8.74 -23.89
CA ILE A 172 27.18 -8.52 -23.41
C ILE A 172 26.45 -9.87 -23.36
N ASN A 173 26.27 -10.40 -22.17
CA ASN A 173 25.50 -11.61 -21.95
C ASN A 173 24.00 -11.30 -21.91
N LYS A 174 23.35 -11.32 -23.08
CA LYS A 174 21.91 -11.04 -23.25
C LYS A 174 21.03 -11.94 -22.37
N LYS A 175 21.42 -13.21 -22.17
CA LYS A 175 20.69 -14.14 -21.31
C LYS A 175 20.71 -13.68 -19.86
N SER A 176 21.90 -13.35 -19.33
CA SER A 176 22.04 -12.84 -17.96
C SER A 176 21.30 -11.53 -17.75
N LEU A 177 21.30 -10.65 -18.76
CA LEU A 177 20.53 -9.41 -18.73
C LEU A 177 19.02 -9.65 -18.67
N CYS A 178 18.48 -10.58 -19.47
CA CYS A 178 17.05 -10.92 -19.42
C CYS A 178 16.67 -11.61 -18.10
N VAL A 179 17.55 -12.46 -17.55
CA VAL A 179 17.36 -13.03 -16.20
C VAL A 179 17.31 -11.93 -15.14
N LEU A 180 18.22 -10.96 -15.20
CA LEU A 180 18.19 -9.79 -14.32
C LEU A 180 16.90 -8.98 -14.51
N GLY A 181 16.44 -8.76 -15.75
CA GLY A 181 15.17 -8.07 -16.03
C GLY A 181 13.96 -8.75 -15.37
N VAL A 182 13.87 -10.08 -15.46
CA VAL A 182 12.79 -10.86 -14.79
C VAL A 182 12.90 -10.76 -13.26
N ILE A 183 14.10 -10.93 -12.69
CA ILE A 183 14.30 -10.85 -11.22
C ILE A 183 13.97 -9.44 -10.71
N LEU A 184 14.45 -8.40 -11.41
CA LEU A 184 14.27 -7.01 -11.01
C LEU A 184 12.84 -6.52 -11.22
N PHE A 185 12.06 -7.11 -12.15
CA PHE A 185 10.63 -6.85 -12.20
C PHE A 185 9.93 -7.19 -10.87
N PHE A 186 10.33 -8.27 -10.20
CA PHE A 186 9.75 -8.62 -8.89
C PHE A 186 10.22 -7.68 -7.76
N SER A 187 11.24 -6.84 -7.96
CA SER A 187 11.61 -5.82 -6.97
C SER A 187 10.56 -4.72 -6.84
N ASN A 188 9.66 -4.57 -7.83
CA ASN A 188 8.49 -3.68 -7.73
C ASN A 188 7.68 -3.91 -6.43
N ILE A 189 7.61 -5.14 -5.94
CA ILE A 189 6.92 -5.48 -4.68
C ILE A 189 7.51 -4.68 -3.51
N ALA A 190 8.83 -4.58 -3.41
CA ALA A 190 9.52 -3.84 -2.35
C ALA A 190 9.62 -2.34 -2.63
N ASN A 191 9.57 -1.94 -3.90
CA ASN A 191 9.64 -0.54 -4.30
C ASN A 191 8.40 0.27 -3.88
N SER A 192 7.32 -0.33 -3.33
CA SER A 192 6.23 0.40 -2.65
C SER A 192 6.76 1.33 -1.56
N ASN A 193 7.91 0.96 -0.98
CA ASN A 193 8.66 1.78 -0.08
C ASN A 193 9.97 2.16 -0.77
N MET A 194 9.99 3.37 -1.33
CA MET A 194 11.08 3.89 -2.14
C MET A 194 12.46 3.84 -1.45
N ALA A 195 12.52 3.79 -0.11
CA ALA A 195 13.79 3.63 0.59
C ALA A 195 14.46 2.27 0.31
N TYR A 196 13.68 1.19 0.11
CA TYR A 196 14.24 -0.10 -0.33
C TYR A 196 14.77 -0.02 -1.76
N PHE A 197 14.09 0.69 -2.66
CA PHE A 197 14.58 0.95 -4.02
C PHE A 197 15.91 1.72 -4.00
N ILE A 198 16.00 2.79 -3.19
CA ILE A 198 17.21 3.60 -3.06
C ILE A 198 18.35 2.76 -2.48
N SER A 199 18.11 2.01 -1.40
CA SER A 199 19.13 1.13 -0.81
C SER A 199 19.62 0.06 -1.79
N LEU A 200 18.71 -0.58 -2.55
CA LEU A 200 19.08 -1.56 -3.58
C LEU A 200 19.99 -0.93 -4.65
N ASN A 201 19.68 0.27 -5.14
CA ASN A 201 20.52 0.97 -6.12
C ASN A 201 21.90 1.32 -5.57
N ILE A 202 21.98 1.74 -4.31
CA ILE A 202 23.27 2.01 -3.65
C ILE A 202 24.13 0.76 -3.62
N PHE A 203 23.58 -0.38 -3.18
CA PHE A 203 24.37 -1.63 -3.15
C PHE A 203 24.70 -2.18 -4.53
N ILE A 204 23.81 -2.05 -5.52
CA ILE A 204 24.11 -2.39 -6.92
C ILE A 204 25.28 -1.52 -7.43
N LEU A 205 25.25 -0.22 -7.17
CA LEU A 205 26.31 0.70 -7.57
C LEU A 205 27.64 0.34 -6.91
N ILE A 206 27.66 0.16 -5.58
CA ILE A 206 28.86 -0.26 -4.82
C ILE A 206 29.42 -1.57 -5.39
N PHE A 207 28.54 -2.55 -5.67
CA PHE A 207 28.95 -3.85 -6.19
C PHE A 207 29.61 -3.73 -7.57
N ILE A 208 28.99 -2.98 -8.50
CA ILE A 208 29.49 -2.80 -9.87
C ILE A 208 30.79 -1.99 -9.87
N THR A 209 30.88 -0.88 -9.12
CA THR A 209 32.08 -0.04 -9.07
C THR A 209 33.26 -0.79 -8.44
N THR A 210 33.02 -1.56 -7.38
CA THR A 210 34.06 -2.40 -6.76
C THR A 210 34.54 -3.48 -7.73
N LEU A 211 33.62 -4.12 -8.47
CA LEU A 211 33.96 -5.11 -9.49
C LEU A 211 34.79 -4.49 -10.64
N MET A 212 34.47 -3.27 -11.06
CA MET A 212 35.23 -2.53 -12.06
C MET A 212 36.64 -2.19 -11.56
N ALA A 213 36.75 -1.70 -10.32
CA ALA A 213 38.03 -1.36 -9.69
C ALA A 213 38.94 -2.60 -9.58
N ILE A 214 38.41 -3.72 -9.09
CA ILE A 214 39.18 -4.98 -8.94
C ILE A 214 39.60 -5.54 -10.30
N ASN A 215 38.74 -5.43 -11.31
CA ASN A 215 39.07 -5.89 -12.66
C ASN A 215 39.91 -4.90 -13.47
N LYS A 216 40.14 -3.68 -12.96
CA LYS A 216 40.76 -2.56 -13.69
C LYS A 216 40.12 -2.35 -15.07
N LYS A 217 38.79 -2.47 -15.14
CA LYS A 217 38.01 -2.41 -16.39
C LYS A 217 36.78 -1.54 -16.21
N ILE A 218 36.45 -0.79 -17.26
CA ILE A 218 35.28 0.08 -17.31
C ILE A 218 34.22 -0.55 -18.21
N TYR A 219 33.00 -0.74 -17.70
CA TYR A 219 31.90 -1.42 -18.39
C TYR A 219 30.74 -0.49 -18.76
N ILE A 220 31.00 0.74 -19.21
CA ILE A 220 29.96 1.78 -19.42
C ILE A 220 28.78 1.27 -20.27
N LYS A 221 29.03 0.66 -21.44
CA LYS A 221 27.96 0.15 -22.31
C LYS A 221 27.07 -0.89 -21.60
N LYS A 222 27.68 -1.78 -20.82
CA LYS A 222 26.95 -2.82 -20.06
C LYS A 222 26.16 -2.21 -18.91
N MET A 223 26.72 -1.19 -18.24
CA MET A 223 26.02 -0.45 -17.19
C MET A 223 24.80 0.29 -17.73
N ILE A 224 24.96 1.03 -18.84
CA ILE A 224 23.84 1.73 -19.49
C ILE A 224 22.75 0.72 -19.84
N LEU A 225 23.09 -0.36 -20.54
CA LEU A 225 22.10 -1.37 -20.93
C LEU A 225 21.42 -2.04 -19.73
N PHE A 226 22.18 -2.33 -18.67
CA PHE A 226 21.65 -2.86 -17.42
C PHE A 226 20.64 -1.91 -16.79
N TYR A 227 21.00 -0.63 -16.61
CA TYR A 227 20.10 0.36 -16.02
C TYR A 227 18.91 0.69 -16.92
N CYS A 228 19.05 0.66 -18.25
CA CYS A 228 17.91 0.78 -19.17
C CYS A 228 16.89 -0.34 -18.94
N VAL A 229 17.34 -1.60 -18.89
CA VAL A 229 16.44 -2.74 -18.64
C VAL A 229 15.88 -2.68 -17.22
N TYR A 230 16.74 -2.45 -16.22
CA TYR A 230 16.33 -2.37 -14.82
C TYR A 230 15.27 -1.29 -14.60
N TYR A 231 15.52 -0.05 -15.03
CA TYR A 231 14.56 1.02 -14.85
C TYR A 231 13.29 0.78 -15.65
N ALA A 232 13.38 0.27 -16.88
CA ALA A 232 12.20 -0.02 -17.68
C ALA A 232 11.27 -1.06 -17.03
N VAL A 233 11.80 -2.11 -16.38
CA VAL A 233 10.96 -3.12 -15.69
C VAL A 233 10.37 -2.66 -14.36
N ILE A 234 10.84 -1.54 -13.79
CA ILE A 234 10.31 -1.02 -12.52
C ILE A 234 9.55 0.30 -12.65
N LEU A 235 9.37 0.84 -13.87
CA LEU A 235 8.69 2.12 -14.07
C LEU A 235 7.30 2.14 -13.43
N VAL A 236 6.61 0.99 -13.43
CA VAL A 236 5.28 0.84 -12.81
C VAL A 236 5.28 1.26 -11.33
N SER A 237 6.33 0.94 -10.57
CA SER A 237 6.44 1.33 -9.16
C SER A 237 7.06 2.71 -8.96
N VAL A 238 8.13 3.03 -9.68
CA VAL A 238 8.95 4.21 -9.40
C VAL A 238 8.31 5.48 -9.96
N LEU A 239 7.85 5.45 -11.21
CA LEU A 239 7.40 6.66 -11.91
C LEU A 239 6.25 7.39 -11.19
N PRO A 240 5.21 6.71 -10.68
CA PRO A 240 4.13 7.38 -9.96
C PRO A 240 4.59 7.98 -8.62
N GLN A 241 5.52 7.33 -7.94
CA GLN A 241 6.01 7.75 -6.63
C GLN A 241 6.92 8.97 -6.69
N LEU A 242 7.58 9.24 -7.83
CA LEU A 242 8.46 10.41 -7.97
C LEU A 242 7.73 11.74 -7.70
N VAL A 243 6.47 11.84 -8.14
CA VAL A 243 5.64 13.03 -7.90
C VAL A 243 5.41 13.23 -6.40
N GLU A 244 5.05 12.16 -5.70
CA GLU A 244 4.77 12.20 -4.27
C GLU A 244 6.04 12.43 -3.44
N MET A 245 7.18 11.88 -3.85
CA MET A 245 8.47 12.16 -3.20
C MET A 245 8.85 13.62 -3.25
N ILE A 246 8.64 14.28 -4.40
CA ILE A 246 8.93 15.71 -4.55
C ILE A 246 8.04 16.51 -3.59
N ASN A 247 6.77 16.14 -3.46
CA ASN A 247 5.84 16.76 -2.53
C ASN A 247 6.25 16.56 -1.07
N ILE A 248 6.53 15.31 -0.67
CA ILE A 248 6.98 14.96 0.68
C ILE A 248 8.28 15.71 1.04
N ASN A 249 9.23 15.81 0.12
CA ASN A 249 10.48 16.54 0.34
C ASN A 249 10.24 18.04 0.59
N LYS A 250 9.27 18.65 -0.09
CA LYS A 250 8.87 20.05 0.19
C LYS A 250 8.33 20.17 1.62
N THR A 251 7.49 19.23 2.06
CA THR A 251 6.92 19.21 3.42
C THR A 251 8.00 19.04 4.51
N PHE A 252 9.00 18.17 4.29
CA PHE A 252 10.12 18.02 5.22
C PHE A 252 10.96 19.30 5.30
N LYS A 253 11.24 19.94 4.17
CA LYS A 253 12.00 21.21 4.14
C LYS A 253 11.26 22.37 4.82
N SER A 254 9.94 22.38 4.78
CA SER A 254 9.13 23.40 5.45
C SER A 254 8.92 23.15 6.95
N GLY A 255 9.59 22.15 7.54
CA GLY A 255 9.45 21.81 8.97
C GLY A 255 8.08 21.22 9.35
N GLY A 256 7.24 20.88 8.37
CA GLY A 256 5.85 20.46 8.61
C GLY A 256 5.66 18.98 8.94
N SER A 257 6.72 18.20 9.13
CA SER A 257 6.60 16.77 9.41
C SER A 257 6.22 16.51 10.87
N VAL A 258 5.31 15.54 11.09
CA VAL A 258 4.91 15.04 12.42
C VAL A 258 6.11 14.58 13.27
N TRP A 259 7.25 14.29 12.64
CA TRP A 259 8.43 13.69 13.27
C TRP A 259 9.68 14.51 12.99
N ASP A 260 10.53 14.71 14.00
CA ASP A 260 11.90 15.19 13.83
C ASP A 260 12.72 14.10 13.13
N LEU A 261 13.01 14.32 11.85
CA LEU A 261 13.79 13.41 11.01
C LEU A 261 15.20 13.16 11.57
N GLY A 262 15.85 14.19 12.12
CA GLY A 262 17.17 14.09 12.71
C GLY A 262 17.15 13.21 13.96
N ALA A 263 16.19 13.41 14.85
CA ALA A 263 16.00 12.55 16.02
C ALA A 263 15.69 11.10 15.61
N TRP A 264 14.84 10.90 14.60
CA TRP A 264 14.53 9.56 14.08
C TRP A 264 15.76 8.83 13.56
N ILE A 265 16.63 9.53 12.80
CA ILE A 265 17.88 8.96 12.27
C ILE A 265 18.79 8.48 13.40
N ILE A 266 18.96 9.28 14.45
CA ILE A 266 19.80 8.92 15.62
C ILE A 266 19.20 7.74 16.37
N TRP A 267 17.89 7.74 16.59
CA TRP A 267 17.19 6.63 17.22
C TRP A 267 17.40 5.32 16.43
N GLN A 268 17.29 5.38 15.12
CA GLN A 268 17.45 4.23 14.21
C GLN A 268 18.91 3.81 13.98
N ALA A 269 19.90 4.53 14.48
CA ALA A 269 21.31 4.16 14.34
C ALA A 269 21.66 2.96 15.23
N VAL A 270 22.15 1.88 14.61
CA VAL A 270 22.38 0.57 15.26
C VAL A 270 23.80 0.50 15.84
N SER A 271 23.96 0.02 17.08
CA SER A 271 25.28 -0.24 17.63
C SER A 271 25.98 -1.38 16.89
N LEU A 272 27.32 -1.38 16.84
CA LEU A 272 28.08 -2.47 16.22
C LEU A 272 27.69 -3.83 16.83
N LYS A 273 27.56 -3.91 18.16
CA LYS A 273 27.07 -5.09 18.88
C LYS A 273 25.77 -5.65 18.29
N ASN A 274 24.79 -4.78 18.07
CA ASN A 274 23.47 -5.16 17.55
C ASN A 274 23.51 -5.58 16.07
N ILE A 275 24.39 -4.97 15.26
CA ILE A 275 24.64 -5.39 13.88
C ILE A 275 25.17 -6.82 13.83
N LEU A 276 26.11 -7.18 14.73
CA LEU A 276 26.66 -8.53 14.82
C LEU A 276 25.59 -9.59 15.16
N TYR A 277 24.50 -9.20 15.82
CA TYR A 277 23.42 -10.12 16.20
C TYR A 277 22.31 -10.23 15.16
N PHE A 278 22.39 -9.45 14.07
CA PHE A 278 21.26 -9.21 13.16
C PHE A 278 19.99 -8.74 13.89
N GLN A 279 20.13 -8.01 15.01
CA GLN A 279 19.03 -7.69 15.92
C GLN A 279 19.05 -6.21 16.29
N TYR A 280 17.88 -5.58 16.39
CA TYR A 280 17.73 -4.20 16.86
C TYR A 280 16.97 -4.09 18.20
N VAL A 281 16.27 -5.14 18.65
CA VAL A 281 15.36 -5.04 19.80
C VAL A 281 15.96 -5.56 21.12
N PRO A 282 15.85 -4.81 22.22
CA PRO A 282 16.45 -5.15 23.53
C PRO A 282 15.80 -6.33 24.28
N TYR A 283 14.62 -6.82 23.86
CA TYR A 283 13.82 -7.78 24.64
C TYR A 283 14.16 -9.26 24.47
N VAL A 284 15.13 -9.61 23.63
CA VAL A 284 15.53 -11.02 23.45
C VAL A 284 17.01 -11.19 23.79
N ASN A 285 17.34 -10.91 25.05
CA ASN A 285 18.69 -11.08 25.59
C ASN A 285 18.95 -12.55 25.97
N THR A 286 18.76 -13.48 25.02
CA THR A 286 19.15 -14.88 25.24
C THR A 286 20.49 -15.13 24.56
N TRP A 287 21.41 -15.75 25.30
CA TRP A 287 22.72 -16.18 24.82
C TRP A 287 22.66 -16.90 23.46
N GLY A 288 21.56 -17.60 23.16
CA GLY A 288 21.33 -18.24 21.87
C GLY A 288 21.35 -17.29 20.66
N PHE A 289 20.80 -16.08 20.76
CA PHE A 289 20.85 -15.10 19.66
C PHE A 289 22.26 -14.54 19.45
N ILE A 290 22.98 -14.32 20.55
CA ILE A 290 24.37 -13.82 20.53
C ILE A 290 25.26 -14.85 19.82
N VAL A 291 25.17 -16.12 20.22
CA VAL A 291 25.93 -17.21 19.60
C VAL A 291 25.54 -17.38 18.13
N ALA A 292 24.23 -17.39 17.81
CA ALA A 292 23.75 -17.56 16.44
C ALA A 292 24.15 -16.41 15.49
N GLY A 293 24.25 -15.17 15.98
CA GLY A 293 24.66 -14.00 15.18
C GLY A 293 26.17 -13.84 15.05
N ILE A 294 26.93 -14.06 16.13
CA ILE A 294 28.40 -13.89 16.14
C ILE A 294 29.09 -14.98 15.31
N LEU A 295 28.64 -16.23 15.39
CA LEU A 295 29.35 -17.36 14.78
C LEU A 295 29.57 -17.24 13.26
N PRO A 296 28.59 -16.81 12.44
CA PRO A 296 28.81 -16.54 11.00
C PRO A 296 29.91 -15.50 10.72
N LEU A 297 30.08 -14.52 11.61
CA LEU A 297 31.07 -13.45 11.49
C LEU A 297 32.45 -13.87 12.01
N MET A 298 32.51 -14.71 13.05
CA MET A 298 33.74 -15.39 13.46
C MET A 298 34.23 -16.37 12.39
N LEU A 299 33.30 -17.06 11.73
CA LEU A 299 33.61 -17.93 10.60
C LEU A 299 34.22 -17.12 9.44
N LEU A 300 33.61 -15.97 9.13
CA LEU A 300 34.11 -15.03 8.14
C LEU A 300 35.54 -14.57 8.49
N SER A 301 35.79 -14.14 9.72
CA SER A 301 37.13 -13.66 10.14
C SER A 301 38.18 -14.78 10.12
N LEU A 302 37.87 -15.98 10.62
CA LEU A 302 38.77 -17.14 10.57
C LEU A 302 39.12 -17.57 9.14
N LEU A 303 38.14 -17.48 8.22
CA LEU A 303 38.34 -17.81 6.80
C LEU A 303 39.20 -16.78 6.07
N LEU A 304 39.03 -15.49 6.39
CA LEU A 304 39.84 -14.39 5.86
C LEU A 304 41.29 -14.47 6.35
N LEU A 305 41.52 -14.82 7.61
CA LEU A 305 42.86 -14.93 8.20
C LEU A 305 43.66 -16.13 7.68
N LYS A 306 42.98 -17.23 7.33
CA LYS A 306 43.65 -18.50 6.96
C LYS A 306 43.93 -18.65 5.46
N ASN A 307 43.09 -18.07 4.60
CA ASN A 307 43.27 -18.15 3.16
C ASN A 307 43.97 -16.88 2.65
N LYS A 308 45.25 -16.97 2.28
CA LYS A 308 45.99 -15.90 1.56
C LYS A 308 45.39 -15.52 0.18
N ILE A 309 44.27 -16.11 -0.23
CA ILE A 309 43.65 -15.93 -1.55
C ILE A 309 42.14 -15.65 -1.37
N ILE A 310 41.81 -14.42 -1.00
CA ILE A 310 40.46 -13.88 -1.14
C ILE A 310 40.18 -13.78 -2.65
N ASP A 311 39.12 -14.42 -3.15
CA ASP A 311 38.78 -14.25 -4.57
C ASP A 311 38.08 -12.90 -4.80
N LYS A 312 38.04 -12.49 -6.06
CA LYS A 312 37.46 -11.21 -6.47
C LYS A 312 36.05 -11.01 -5.93
N LEU A 313 35.20 -12.04 -6.02
CA LEU A 313 33.80 -11.95 -5.56
C LEU A 313 33.74 -11.75 -4.04
N SER A 314 34.54 -12.51 -3.28
CA SER A 314 34.62 -12.40 -1.83
C SER A 314 35.06 -11.00 -1.38
N LEU A 315 36.01 -10.38 -2.10
CA LEU A 315 36.44 -9.01 -1.84
C LEU A 315 35.33 -7.99 -2.12
N ILE A 316 34.60 -8.12 -3.24
CA ILE A 316 33.47 -7.23 -3.57
C ILE A 316 32.39 -7.31 -2.50
N LEU A 317 32.05 -8.53 -2.08
CA LEU A 317 31.04 -8.75 -1.05
C LEU A 317 31.50 -8.23 0.33
N LEU A 318 32.80 -8.34 0.67
CA LEU A 318 33.36 -7.75 1.89
C LEU A 318 33.20 -6.22 1.91
N VAL A 319 33.47 -5.55 0.77
CA VAL A 319 33.20 -4.11 0.63
C VAL A 319 31.72 -3.81 0.85
N CYS A 320 30.82 -4.62 0.28
CA CYS A 320 29.39 -4.47 0.50
C CYS A 320 29.00 -4.67 1.99
N VAL A 321 29.64 -5.60 2.72
CA VAL A 321 29.46 -5.75 4.18
C VAL A 321 29.88 -4.47 4.90
N ILE A 322 31.04 -3.90 4.58
CA ILE A 322 31.55 -2.67 5.23
C ILE A 322 30.57 -1.51 5.05
N PHE A 323 30.11 -1.27 3.81
CA PHE A 323 29.12 -0.22 3.55
C PHE A 323 27.78 -0.51 4.23
N CYS A 324 27.35 -1.77 4.27
CA CYS A 324 26.13 -2.15 4.98
C CYS A 324 26.23 -1.88 6.49
N VAL A 325 27.36 -2.22 7.11
CA VAL A 325 27.63 -1.91 8.52
C VAL A 325 27.64 -0.40 8.74
N PHE A 326 28.28 0.37 7.85
CA PHE A 326 28.30 1.83 7.92
C PHE A 326 26.89 2.42 7.86
N PHE A 327 26.04 2.02 6.91
CA PHE A 327 24.68 2.54 6.81
C PHE A 327 23.75 2.12 7.95
N LEU A 328 24.00 0.96 8.57
CA LEU A 328 23.30 0.52 9.77
C LEU A 328 23.74 1.31 11.01
N ASN A 329 25.04 1.50 11.19
CA ASN A 329 25.61 2.19 12.34
C ASN A 329 25.49 3.72 12.24
N LYS A 330 25.51 4.26 11.03
CA LYS A 330 25.47 5.70 10.72
C LYS A 330 26.59 6.51 11.36
N GLY A 331 27.66 5.88 11.80
CA GLY A 331 28.74 6.52 12.56
C GLY A 331 28.47 6.63 14.06
N LYS A 332 27.41 6.00 14.60
CA LYS A 332 27.13 6.00 16.05
C LYS A 332 28.30 5.44 16.84
N GLY A 333 28.85 6.26 17.74
CA GLY A 333 30.03 5.97 18.54
C GLY A 333 31.35 6.43 17.92
N LEU A 334 31.35 6.90 16.66
CA LEU A 334 32.51 7.45 15.95
C LEU A 334 32.35 8.93 15.58
N LEU A 335 31.13 9.32 15.18
CA LEU A 335 30.77 10.67 14.77
C LEU A 335 29.84 11.31 15.82
N SER A 336 29.85 12.64 15.92
CA SER A 336 28.89 13.36 16.75
C SER A 336 27.47 13.30 16.16
N ASP A 337 26.45 13.31 17.01
CA ASP A 337 25.04 13.26 16.57
C ASP A 337 24.70 14.39 15.58
N ASN A 338 25.29 15.57 15.73
CA ASN A 338 25.10 16.69 14.80
C ASN A 338 25.65 16.38 13.41
N LEU A 339 26.81 15.74 13.31
CA LEU A 339 27.39 15.36 12.03
C LEU A 339 26.60 14.21 11.39
N ILE A 340 26.12 13.25 12.18
CA ILE A 340 25.24 12.17 11.68
C ILE A 340 23.95 12.77 11.11
N LYS A 341 23.30 13.68 11.87
CA LYS A 341 22.12 14.40 11.40
C LYS A 341 22.43 15.12 10.09
N TYR A 342 23.47 15.94 10.05
CA TYR A 342 23.87 16.67 8.84
C TYR A 342 24.04 15.74 7.62
N ILE A 343 24.82 14.65 7.74
CA ILE A 343 25.06 13.72 6.63
C ILE A 343 23.74 13.11 6.12
N PHE A 344 22.87 12.66 7.02
CA PHE A 344 21.68 11.91 6.66
C PHE A 344 20.42 12.77 6.42
N THR A 345 20.40 14.05 6.80
CA THR A 345 19.29 14.98 6.52
C THR A 345 19.57 15.93 5.36
N SER A 346 20.83 16.16 4.98
CA SER A 346 21.18 17.14 3.94
C SER A 346 20.79 16.73 2.52
N ASN A 347 20.56 15.43 2.25
CA ASN A 347 20.18 14.94 0.93
C ASN A 347 19.01 13.92 1.01
N PRO A 348 18.00 14.03 0.13
CA PRO A 348 16.90 13.07 0.02
C PRO A 348 17.32 11.59 -0.03
N ILE A 349 18.43 11.26 -0.69
CA ILE A 349 18.93 9.88 -0.82
C ILE A 349 19.27 9.29 0.56
N PHE A 350 20.09 9.97 1.36
CA PHE A 350 20.45 9.47 2.69
C PHE A 350 19.30 9.61 3.69
N SER A 351 18.45 10.62 3.53
CA SER A 351 17.25 10.76 4.36
C SER A 351 16.26 9.59 4.18
N SER A 352 16.25 8.98 2.99
CA SER A 352 15.45 7.78 2.73
C SER A 352 15.96 6.57 3.53
N LEU A 353 17.26 6.51 3.82
CA LEU A 353 17.90 5.49 4.66
C LEU A 353 17.74 5.78 6.16
N ARG A 354 16.72 6.55 6.56
CA ARG A 354 16.47 6.93 7.95
C ARG A 354 16.28 5.74 8.89
N SER A 355 15.69 4.65 8.42
CA SER A 355 15.45 3.43 9.21
C SER A 355 16.46 2.33 8.87
N PHE A 356 16.90 1.56 9.88
CA PHE A 356 17.99 0.58 9.70
C PHE A 356 17.58 -0.62 8.84
N ASP A 357 16.29 -0.96 8.81
CA ASP A 357 15.75 -2.11 8.10
C ASP A 357 16.05 -2.10 6.60
N LYS A 358 16.11 -0.89 6.01
CA LYS A 358 16.38 -0.68 4.59
C LYS A 358 17.73 -1.25 4.18
N ASN A 359 18.70 -1.27 5.10
CA ASN A 359 20.03 -1.82 4.85
C ASN A 359 20.22 -3.20 5.49
N LEU A 360 19.56 -3.48 6.62
CA LEU A 360 19.72 -4.74 7.36
C LEU A 360 19.37 -5.96 6.50
N ILE A 361 18.40 -5.82 5.58
CA ILE A 361 17.95 -6.87 4.66
C ILE A 361 19.07 -7.47 3.79
N PHE A 362 20.12 -6.70 3.50
CA PHE A 362 21.24 -7.13 2.65
C PHE A 362 22.32 -7.90 3.42
N LEU A 363 22.48 -7.60 4.71
CA LEU A 363 23.61 -8.11 5.50
C LEU A 363 23.67 -9.64 5.58
N PRO A 364 22.55 -10.39 5.78
CA PRO A 364 22.60 -11.85 5.82
C PRO A 364 23.17 -12.46 4.54
N PHE A 365 22.80 -11.93 3.36
CA PHE A 365 23.31 -12.45 2.09
C PHE A 365 24.80 -12.19 1.95
N PHE A 366 25.27 -10.95 2.17
CA PHE A 366 26.67 -10.62 1.99
C PHE A 366 27.58 -11.42 2.94
N VAL A 367 27.20 -11.52 4.23
CA VAL A 367 27.96 -12.30 5.21
C VAL A 367 27.97 -13.79 4.86
N LEU A 368 26.79 -14.39 4.60
CA LEU A 368 26.69 -15.83 4.34
C LEU A 368 27.34 -16.23 3.01
N MET A 369 27.27 -15.39 1.98
CA MET A 369 27.89 -15.69 0.69
C MET A 369 29.43 -15.65 0.79
N VAL A 370 30.02 -14.67 1.48
CA VAL A 370 31.48 -14.65 1.69
C VAL A 370 31.92 -15.85 2.52
N SER A 371 31.19 -16.16 3.59
CA SER A 371 31.45 -17.36 4.40
C SER A 371 31.38 -18.63 3.55
N CYS A 372 30.33 -18.80 2.73
CA CYS A 372 30.19 -19.94 1.81
C CYS A 372 31.39 -20.07 0.86
N MET A 373 31.83 -18.97 0.25
CA MET A 373 33.00 -18.94 -0.63
C MET A 373 34.29 -19.34 0.11
N GLY A 374 34.46 -18.91 1.35
CA GLY A 374 35.58 -19.32 2.19
C GLY A 374 35.56 -20.81 2.52
N VAL A 375 34.41 -21.36 2.94
CA VAL A 375 34.27 -22.79 3.26
C VAL A 375 34.54 -23.68 2.06
N LEU A 376 34.07 -23.28 0.87
CA LEU A 376 34.28 -24.02 -0.38
C LEU A 376 35.76 -24.17 -0.74
N LYS A 377 36.63 -23.26 -0.25
CA LYS A 377 38.09 -23.29 -0.45
C LYS A 377 38.86 -24.06 0.61
N ILE A 378 38.26 -24.41 1.75
CA ILE A 378 38.97 -25.19 2.77
C ILE A 378 39.31 -26.58 2.21
N LYS A 379 40.62 -26.85 2.03
CA LYS A 379 41.13 -28.16 1.58
C LYS A 379 41.13 -29.20 2.71
N ASN A 380 41.49 -28.79 3.92
CA ASN A 380 41.59 -29.68 5.08
C ASN A 380 40.19 -30.09 5.56
N LYS A 381 39.92 -31.40 5.56
CA LYS A 381 38.61 -31.97 5.90
C LYS A 381 38.18 -31.69 7.34
N THR A 382 39.11 -31.72 8.30
CA THR A 382 38.84 -31.46 9.72
C THR A 382 38.39 -30.02 9.95
N TYR A 383 39.13 -29.04 9.42
CA TYR A 383 38.71 -27.64 9.56
C TYR A 383 37.38 -27.38 8.89
N LYS A 384 37.17 -27.98 7.71
CA LYS A 384 35.90 -27.86 6.99
C LYS A 384 34.75 -28.47 7.79
N PHE A 385 34.95 -29.61 8.44
CA PHE A 385 33.99 -30.24 9.32
C PHE A 385 33.67 -29.38 10.54
N ILE A 386 34.70 -28.85 11.22
CA ILE A 386 34.53 -27.92 12.37
C ILE A 386 33.75 -26.68 11.95
N THR A 387 34.09 -26.07 10.81
CA THR A 387 33.37 -24.93 10.23
C THR A 387 31.90 -25.25 9.97
N VAL A 388 31.59 -26.44 9.43
CA VAL A 388 30.20 -26.90 9.23
C VAL A 388 29.50 -27.13 10.57
N LEU A 389 30.18 -27.68 11.58
CA LEU A 389 29.61 -27.89 12.92
C LEU A 389 29.28 -26.57 13.61
N ILE A 390 30.18 -25.58 13.53
CA ILE A 390 29.97 -24.23 14.05
C ILE A 390 28.74 -23.59 13.41
N LEU A 391 28.61 -23.73 12.09
CA LEU A 391 27.41 -23.29 11.39
C LEU A 391 26.19 -24.00 11.98
N LEU A 392 26.15 -25.34 12.00
CA LEU A 392 25.01 -26.10 12.53
C LEU A 392 24.61 -25.69 13.96
N LEU A 393 25.58 -25.37 14.81
CA LEU A 393 25.31 -24.80 16.14
C LEU A 393 24.67 -23.41 16.05
N ALA A 394 25.17 -22.53 15.18
CA ALA A 394 24.63 -21.20 14.97
C ALA A 394 23.16 -21.22 14.48
N ILE A 395 22.77 -22.19 13.64
CA ILE A 395 21.38 -22.28 13.15
C ILE A 395 20.43 -22.98 14.12
N SER A 396 20.96 -23.78 15.04
CA SER A 396 20.14 -24.62 15.93
C SER A 396 19.12 -23.78 16.70
N TYR A 397 19.53 -22.59 17.15
CA TYR A 397 18.68 -21.72 17.94
C TYR A 397 17.51 -21.10 17.13
N PRO A 398 17.72 -20.41 15.98
CA PRO A 398 16.60 -20.01 15.14
C PRO A 398 15.75 -21.20 14.70
N SER A 399 16.38 -22.32 14.31
CA SER A 399 15.71 -23.53 13.85
C SER A 399 14.77 -24.13 14.89
N TYR A 400 15.13 -24.05 16.17
CA TYR A 400 14.26 -24.48 17.26
C TYR A 400 12.88 -23.81 17.17
N TYR A 401 12.80 -22.50 16.93
CA TYR A 401 11.53 -21.80 16.85
C TYR A 401 10.70 -22.19 15.63
N PHE A 402 11.35 -22.32 14.47
CA PHE A 402 10.69 -22.77 13.24
C PHE A 402 10.17 -24.21 13.37
N ILE A 403 11.00 -25.15 13.80
CA ILE A 403 10.68 -26.59 13.80
C ILE A 403 9.77 -26.99 14.96
N SER A 404 9.77 -26.27 16.08
CA SER A 404 8.87 -26.56 17.22
C SER A 404 7.52 -25.84 17.14
N GLY A 405 7.24 -25.15 16.03
CA GLY A 405 5.99 -24.39 15.87
C GLY A 405 5.86 -23.24 16.88
N LYS A 406 6.98 -22.72 17.41
CA LYS A 406 6.99 -21.70 18.46
C LYS A 406 6.90 -20.28 17.93
N ILE A 407 6.94 -20.06 16.62
CA ILE A 407 6.76 -18.73 16.02
C ILE A 407 5.42 -18.13 16.44
N LYS A 408 4.34 -18.93 16.40
CA LYS A 408 3.02 -18.50 16.88
C LYS A 408 3.04 -18.13 18.37
N LYS A 409 3.83 -18.85 19.18
CA LYS A 409 3.98 -18.58 20.62
C LYS A 409 4.69 -17.27 20.91
N ILE A 410 5.66 -16.87 20.09
CA ILE A 410 6.36 -15.59 20.30
C ILE A 410 5.48 -14.42 19.87
N ILE A 411 4.73 -14.57 18.77
CA ILE A 411 3.81 -13.53 18.27
C ILE A 411 2.60 -13.38 19.20
N SER A 412 2.20 -14.48 19.86
CA SER A 412 1.22 -14.47 20.95
C SER A 412 1.83 -14.17 22.33
N SER A 413 3.16 -14.07 22.44
CA SER A 413 3.96 -13.94 23.66
C SER A 413 3.54 -14.87 24.83
N ASP A 414 3.79 -16.18 24.64
CA ASP A 414 3.61 -17.34 25.54
C ASP A 414 2.22 -17.98 25.64
N TYR A 415 2.21 -19.20 26.21
CA TYR A 415 1.09 -20.18 26.27
C TYR A 415 -0.26 -19.63 26.76
N ASN A 416 -0.27 -18.46 27.40
CA ASN A 416 -1.46 -17.89 28.02
C ASN A 416 -1.73 -16.48 27.48
N TYR A 417 -2.04 -16.37 26.19
CA TYR A 417 -2.56 -15.15 25.57
C TYR A 417 -3.77 -14.58 26.33
N ARG A 418 -4.41 -15.36 27.22
CA ARG A 418 -5.49 -14.94 28.10
C ARG A 418 -5.09 -13.82 29.09
N GLY A 419 -3.83 -13.76 29.53
CA GLY A 419 -3.37 -12.83 30.57
C GLY A 419 -2.82 -11.46 30.12
N ARG A 420 -2.63 -11.22 28.80
CA ARG A 420 -2.14 -9.93 28.29
C ARG A 420 -3.27 -9.05 27.75
N VAL A 421 -3.09 -7.74 27.89
CA VAL A 421 -4.01 -6.72 27.37
C VAL A 421 -3.97 -6.64 25.84
N TYR A 422 -2.81 -6.88 25.20
CA TYR A 422 -2.63 -6.79 23.74
C TYR A 422 -1.82 -7.96 23.15
N CYS A 423 -2.06 -8.28 21.88
CA CYS A 423 -1.45 -9.38 21.11
C CYS A 423 -1.31 -9.00 19.62
N LEU A 424 -0.29 -9.52 18.93
CA LEU A 424 -0.12 -9.34 17.48
C LEU A 424 -0.96 -10.34 16.65
N LEU A 425 -1.44 -11.40 17.30
CA LEU A 425 -2.32 -12.41 16.70
C LEU A 425 -3.71 -12.27 17.33
N VAL A 426 -4.67 -11.77 16.57
CA VAL A 426 -6.00 -11.37 17.07
C VAL A 426 -7.11 -12.04 16.27
N LYS A 427 -8.30 -12.12 16.87
CA LYS A 427 -9.53 -12.59 16.21
C LYS A 427 -10.53 -11.43 16.20
N ILE A 428 -10.94 -11.01 15.00
CA ILE A 428 -11.96 -9.97 14.83
C ILE A 428 -13.30 -10.51 15.38
N PRO A 429 -14.02 -9.77 16.24
CA PRO A 429 -15.35 -10.16 16.71
C PRO A 429 -16.36 -10.36 15.56
N GLU A 430 -17.26 -11.34 15.70
CA GLU A 430 -18.24 -11.69 14.66
C GLU A 430 -19.23 -10.56 14.35
N GLU A 431 -19.46 -9.69 15.33
CA GLU A 431 -20.33 -8.52 15.23
C GLU A 431 -19.88 -7.56 14.13
N TYR A 432 -18.56 -7.37 13.94
CA TYR A 432 -18.04 -6.53 12.87
C TYR A 432 -18.28 -7.13 11.48
N PHE A 433 -18.19 -8.47 11.35
CA PHE A 433 -18.50 -9.15 10.11
C PHE A 433 -19.98 -8.99 9.76
N ARG A 434 -20.89 -9.24 10.71
CA ARG A 434 -22.34 -9.06 10.51
C ARG A 434 -22.70 -7.62 10.13
N LEU A 435 -22.05 -6.65 10.75
CA LEU A 435 -22.23 -5.23 10.40
C LEU A 435 -21.82 -4.96 8.95
N SER A 436 -20.67 -5.47 8.51
CA SER A 436 -20.19 -5.25 7.15
C SER A 436 -21.10 -5.85 6.08
N GLU A 437 -21.80 -6.96 6.35
CA GLU A 437 -22.74 -7.58 5.40
C GLU A 437 -23.87 -6.62 5.00
N ASN A 438 -24.44 -5.91 5.98
CA ASN A 438 -25.51 -4.94 5.74
C ASN A 438 -24.98 -3.67 5.08
N SER A 439 -23.87 -3.13 5.61
CA SER A 439 -23.29 -1.87 5.13
C SER A 439 -22.77 -1.97 3.69
N ASN A 440 -22.27 -3.15 3.28
CA ASN A 440 -21.77 -3.38 1.92
C ASN A 440 -22.87 -3.47 0.85
N TYR A 441 -24.16 -3.56 1.23
CA TYR A 441 -25.27 -3.48 0.27
C TYR A 441 -25.56 -2.05 -0.20
N GLU A 442 -25.15 -1.05 0.58
CA GLU A 442 -25.41 0.34 0.30
C GLU A 442 -24.47 0.87 -0.80
N LYS A 443 -25.06 1.56 -1.78
CA LYS A 443 -24.35 2.11 -2.95
C LYS A 443 -24.09 3.61 -2.88
N LEU A 444 -24.62 4.30 -1.87
CA LEU A 444 -24.32 5.71 -1.65
C LEU A 444 -22.82 5.88 -1.34
N ASP A 445 -22.14 6.71 -2.12
CA ASP A 445 -20.73 7.06 -1.94
C ASP A 445 -20.57 7.94 -0.69
N SER A 446 -20.33 7.24 0.42
CA SER A 446 -20.19 7.81 1.76
C SER A 446 -19.10 7.09 2.53
N LYS A 447 -18.61 7.75 3.58
CA LYS A 447 -17.57 7.24 4.47
C LYS A 447 -18.14 6.92 5.85
N VAL A 448 -17.42 6.06 6.57
CA VAL A 448 -17.69 5.72 7.97
C VAL A 448 -16.66 6.44 8.85
N LEU A 449 -17.14 7.19 9.84
CA LEU A 449 -16.29 7.74 10.89
C LEU A 449 -16.02 6.67 11.95
N ASN A 450 -14.75 6.32 12.15
CA ASN A 450 -14.31 5.45 13.23
C ASN A 450 -13.90 6.30 14.44
N MET A 451 -14.62 6.13 15.56
CA MET A 451 -14.52 6.92 16.79
C MET A 451 -14.68 6.03 18.05
N PRO A 452 -14.28 6.47 19.25
CA PRO A 452 -13.59 7.73 19.58
C PRO A 452 -12.09 7.65 19.27
N TYR A 453 -11.37 8.74 19.57
CA TYR A 453 -9.93 8.67 19.68
C TYR A 453 -9.53 7.72 20.81
N GLY A 454 -8.59 6.81 20.53
CA GLY A 454 -8.23 5.70 21.42
C GLY A 454 -6.75 5.34 21.40
N VAL A 455 -5.87 6.26 21.01
CA VAL A 455 -4.43 6.01 20.90
C VAL A 455 -3.76 6.05 22.28
N ILE A 456 -2.99 5.01 22.62
CA ILE A 456 -2.19 4.96 23.87
C ILE A 456 -0.68 5.00 23.58
N ASN A 457 -0.25 4.46 22.44
CA ASN A 457 1.16 4.17 22.16
C ASN A 457 1.70 4.87 20.90
N SER A 458 1.01 4.75 19.76
CA SER A 458 1.47 5.24 18.47
C SER A 458 0.33 5.90 17.68
N LYS A 459 0.59 7.11 17.17
CA LYS A 459 -0.36 7.86 16.34
C LYS A 459 -0.77 7.03 15.12
N GLY A 460 -2.06 7.03 14.79
CA GLY A 460 -2.62 6.22 13.70
C GLY A 460 -2.95 4.77 14.06
N TRP A 461 -2.55 4.27 15.24
CA TRP A 461 -2.90 2.92 15.67
C TRP A 461 -4.23 2.89 16.43
N VAL A 462 -4.88 1.73 16.45
CA VAL A 462 -6.00 1.42 17.33
C VAL A 462 -5.53 0.57 18.52
N ASN A 463 -6.23 0.70 19.64
CA ASN A 463 -6.01 -0.07 20.86
C ASN A 463 -7.36 -0.61 21.35
N TYR A 464 -7.65 -1.89 21.06
CA TYR A 464 -8.91 -2.53 21.46
C TYR A 464 -8.66 -3.67 22.46
N PRO A 465 -8.51 -3.36 23.78
CA PRO A 465 -8.23 -4.37 24.81
C PRO A 465 -9.23 -5.53 24.87
N LYS A 466 -10.52 -5.34 24.54
CA LYS A 466 -11.55 -6.40 24.62
C LYS A 466 -11.21 -7.64 23.77
N TRP A 467 -10.54 -7.44 22.65
CA TRP A 467 -10.07 -8.51 21.77
C TRP A 467 -8.57 -8.41 21.44
N LYS A 468 -7.86 -7.66 22.30
CA LYS A 468 -6.39 -7.60 22.40
C LYS A 468 -5.68 -6.99 21.21
N LEU A 469 -6.35 -6.15 20.42
CA LEU A 469 -5.73 -5.50 19.27
C LEU A 469 -4.87 -4.32 19.67
N VAL A 470 -3.66 -4.27 19.11
CA VAL A 470 -2.81 -3.08 19.04
C VAL A 470 -2.14 -3.00 17.67
N GLY A 471 -2.22 -1.86 16.99
CA GLY A 471 -1.60 -1.65 15.68
C GLY A 471 -2.54 -1.02 14.66
N SER A 472 -2.34 -1.32 13.37
CA SER A 472 -3.25 -0.91 12.29
C SER A 472 -4.64 -1.49 12.48
N ASP A 473 -5.67 -0.70 12.19
CA ASP A 473 -7.05 -1.15 12.25
C ASP A 473 -7.39 -2.12 11.09
N PRO A 474 -7.74 -3.39 11.35
CA PRO A 474 -8.17 -4.30 10.30
C PRO A 474 -9.64 -4.11 9.90
N ILE A 475 -10.45 -3.35 10.65
CA ILE A 475 -11.90 -3.21 10.41
C ILE A 475 -12.21 -2.59 9.03
N PRO A 476 -11.54 -1.53 8.54
CA PRO A 476 -11.82 -1.00 7.21
C PRO A 476 -11.69 -2.03 6.07
N SER A 477 -10.87 -3.07 6.27
CA SER A 477 -10.63 -4.10 5.24
C SER A 477 -11.79 -5.05 4.98
N ILE A 478 -12.80 -5.07 5.85
CA ILE A 478 -14.01 -5.90 5.68
C ILE A 478 -15.20 -5.11 5.08
N PHE A 479 -15.07 -3.78 4.92
CA PHE A 479 -16.10 -2.91 4.34
C PHE A 479 -15.77 -2.47 2.89
N ASP A 480 -16.83 -2.21 2.12
CA ASP A 480 -16.75 -1.61 0.79
C ASP A 480 -16.68 -0.07 0.82
N LYS A 481 -17.05 0.53 1.95
CA LYS A 481 -17.01 1.98 2.18
C LYS A 481 -15.63 2.47 2.62
N GLY A 482 -15.36 3.75 2.39
CA GLY A 482 -14.15 4.42 2.90
C GLY A 482 -14.26 4.74 4.39
N PHE A 483 -13.12 4.80 5.09
CA PHE A 483 -13.09 5.10 6.52
C PHE A 483 -12.35 6.41 6.79
N ILE A 484 -12.83 7.16 7.79
CA ILE A 484 -12.09 8.27 8.40
C ILE A 484 -11.90 7.93 9.87
N GLY A 485 -10.65 7.73 10.30
CA GLY A 485 -10.33 7.40 11.69
C GLY A 485 -9.97 8.63 12.52
N MET A 486 -10.56 8.76 13.71
CA MET A 486 -10.17 9.79 14.69
C MET A 486 -8.72 9.64 15.16
N ASN A 487 -8.16 8.43 15.08
CA ASN A 487 -6.76 8.16 15.43
C ASN A 487 -5.75 8.65 14.37
N ASN A 488 -6.22 9.04 13.16
CA ASN A 488 -5.36 9.39 12.04
C ASN A 488 -5.18 10.91 11.90
N VAL A 489 -4.08 11.41 12.48
CA VAL A 489 -3.69 12.83 12.44
C VAL A 489 -3.29 13.31 11.03
N GLY A 490 -3.02 12.38 10.11
CA GLY A 490 -2.53 12.65 8.76
C GLY A 490 -3.57 13.25 7.80
N HIS A 491 -4.84 13.29 8.19
CA HIS A 491 -5.90 13.93 7.38
C HIS A 491 -5.83 15.47 7.46
N TYR A 492 -5.46 16.06 8.62
CA TYR A 492 -5.59 17.50 8.88
C TYR A 492 -4.27 18.19 9.30
N PHE A 493 -3.16 17.93 8.58
CA PHE A 493 -1.90 18.67 8.73
C PHE A 493 -1.42 18.82 10.19
N ASN A 494 -1.50 17.73 10.97
CA ASN A 494 -1.08 17.61 12.38
C ASN A 494 -2.13 18.01 13.44
N TRP A 495 -3.32 18.50 13.06
CA TRP A 495 -4.40 18.70 14.03
C TRP A 495 -5.04 17.37 14.44
N ASN A 496 -4.89 17.00 15.72
CA ASN A 496 -5.51 15.82 16.31
C ASN A 496 -6.94 16.10 16.75
N TYR A 497 -7.83 16.29 15.78
CA TYR A 497 -9.24 16.64 16.04
C TYR A 497 -9.99 15.60 16.89
N GLY A 498 -9.58 14.33 16.85
CA GLY A 498 -10.19 13.27 17.65
C GLY A 498 -9.86 13.38 19.13
N GLU A 499 -8.58 13.62 19.47
CA GLU A 499 -8.16 13.87 20.85
C GLU A 499 -8.78 15.16 21.40
N TYR A 500 -8.78 16.23 20.59
CA TYR A 500 -9.46 17.48 20.91
C TYR A 500 -10.96 17.26 21.19
N TRP A 501 -11.65 16.49 20.33
CA TRP A 501 -13.05 16.15 20.55
C TRP A 501 -13.26 15.36 21.84
N ASN A 502 -12.37 14.44 22.21
CA ASN A 502 -12.45 13.69 23.47
C ASN A 502 -12.38 14.60 24.71
N GLU A 503 -11.63 15.70 24.66
CA GLU A 503 -11.42 16.61 25.80
C GLU A 503 -12.59 17.58 26.07
N GLN A 504 -13.45 17.82 25.07
CA GLN A 504 -14.56 18.78 25.18
C GLN A 504 -15.71 18.32 26.09
N ASN A 505 -16.61 19.22 26.46
CA ASN A 505 -17.90 18.83 27.05
C ASN A 505 -18.95 18.47 25.98
N ASP A 506 -20.12 17.99 26.41
CA ASP A 506 -21.19 17.52 25.51
C ASP A 506 -21.65 18.57 24.49
N ARG A 507 -21.89 19.81 24.93
CA ARG A 507 -22.36 20.89 24.05
C ARG A 507 -21.28 21.39 23.10
N GLU A 508 -20.07 21.56 23.62
CA GLU A 508 -18.92 21.99 22.82
C GLU A 508 -18.55 21.00 21.73
N SER A 509 -18.91 19.73 21.88
CA SER A 509 -18.59 18.67 20.94
C SER A 509 -19.43 18.69 19.65
N GLU A 510 -20.57 19.41 19.62
CA GLU A 510 -21.60 19.33 18.57
C GLU A 510 -21.07 19.63 17.16
N TRP A 511 -19.99 20.43 17.04
CA TRP A 511 -19.36 20.72 15.74
C TRP A 511 -18.97 19.47 14.96
N LEU A 512 -18.70 18.34 15.64
CA LEU A 512 -18.29 17.10 14.99
C LEU A 512 -19.34 16.60 13.99
N ALA A 513 -20.64 16.78 14.27
CA ALA A 513 -21.70 16.36 13.35
C ALA A 513 -21.61 17.08 12.00
N LYS A 514 -21.44 18.42 12.04
CA LYS A 514 -21.25 19.24 10.84
C LYS A 514 -19.93 18.92 10.13
N PHE A 515 -18.90 18.59 10.90
CA PHE A 515 -17.60 18.17 10.38
C PHE A 515 -17.66 16.81 9.67
N CYS A 516 -18.48 15.87 10.16
CA CYS A 516 -18.77 14.60 9.48
C CYS A 516 -19.33 14.85 8.07
N GLY A 517 -20.24 15.83 7.94
CA GLY A 517 -20.74 16.27 6.64
C GLY A 517 -19.62 16.68 5.68
N ILE A 518 -18.76 17.60 6.10
CA ILE A 518 -17.59 18.04 5.31
C ILE A 518 -16.72 16.87 4.85
N LEU A 519 -16.57 15.86 5.72
CA LEU A 519 -15.80 14.64 5.49
C LEU A 519 -16.50 13.59 4.62
N ASN A 520 -17.74 13.84 4.19
CA ASN A 520 -18.61 12.87 3.52
C ASN A 520 -18.88 11.61 4.38
N CYS A 521 -18.82 11.75 5.71
CA CYS A 521 -19.18 10.69 6.65
C CYS A 521 -20.69 10.70 6.90
N LYS A 522 -21.38 9.62 6.52
CA LYS A 522 -22.81 9.42 6.82
C LYS A 522 -23.03 8.48 8.00
N GLU A 523 -22.04 7.66 8.32
CA GLU A 523 -22.15 6.62 9.32
C GLU A 523 -21.03 6.74 10.34
N LEU A 524 -21.28 6.27 11.55
CA LEU A 524 -20.34 6.34 12.67
C LEU A 524 -20.28 4.99 13.37
N ILE A 525 -19.06 4.49 13.60
CA ILE A 525 -18.80 3.37 14.49
C ILE A 525 -18.20 3.94 15.77
N TYR A 526 -18.96 3.84 16.87
CA TYR A 526 -18.48 4.17 18.20
C TYR A 526 -17.99 2.92 18.90
N HIS A 527 -16.66 2.79 18.97
CA HIS A 527 -15.95 1.69 19.59
C HIS A 527 -16.09 1.71 21.11
N LYS A 528 -16.69 0.65 21.66
CA LYS A 528 -16.76 0.36 23.10
C LYS A 528 -15.66 -0.59 23.55
N ASP A 529 -14.81 -1.02 22.63
CA ASP A 529 -13.68 -1.92 22.85
C ASP A 529 -12.36 -1.20 23.08
N VAL A 530 -12.34 0.14 23.03
CA VAL A 530 -11.22 0.98 23.48
C VAL A 530 -11.05 0.97 25.01
N HIS A 531 -9.95 1.54 25.50
CA HIS A 531 -9.69 1.67 26.95
C HIS A 531 -10.75 2.53 27.65
N GLU A 532 -11.13 2.13 28.87
CA GLU A 532 -12.24 2.70 29.66
C GLU A 532 -12.16 4.23 29.81
N LYS A 533 -10.96 4.77 30.11
CA LYS A 533 -10.71 6.23 30.14
C LYS A 533 -11.30 7.01 28.95
N PHE A 534 -11.26 6.46 27.74
CA PHE A 534 -11.78 7.12 26.54
C PHE A 534 -13.30 7.00 26.45
N LEU A 535 -13.88 5.92 26.97
CA LEU A 535 -15.33 5.77 27.08
C LEU A 535 -15.90 6.75 28.10
N GLU A 536 -15.23 6.95 29.23
CA GLU A 536 -15.62 7.93 30.24
C GLU A 536 -15.67 9.35 29.67
N GLN A 537 -14.70 9.71 28.84
CA GLN A 537 -14.61 11.01 28.16
C GLN A 537 -15.70 11.24 27.10
N THR A 538 -16.29 10.18 26.55
CA THR A 538 -17.07 10.27 25.30
C THR A 538 -18.50 9.76 25.39
N LYS A 539 -18.83 8.95 26.40
CA LYS A 539 -20.18 8.38 26.58
C LYS A 539 -21.27 9.46 26.70
N GLY A 540 -20.98 10.56 27.41
CA GLY A 540 -21.91 11.69 27.57
C GLY A 540 -22.28 12.33 26.23
N LYS A 541 -21.28 12.54 25.37
CA LYS A 541 -21.42 13.13 24.03
C LYS A 541 -22.28 12.27 23.11
N ILE A 542 -22.04 10.96 23.11
CA ILE A 542 -22.85 10.03 22.31
C ILE A 542 -24.31 10.05 22.76
N LEU A 543 -24.57 10.00 24.07
CA LEU A 543 -25.94 10.11 24.61
C LEU A 543 -26.57 11.47 24.28
N PHE A 544 -25.80 12.56 24.34
CA PHE A 544 -26.24 13.88 23.93
C PHE A 544 -26.64 13.92 22.45
N TYR A 545 -25.86 13.30 21.56
CA TYR A 545 -26.17 13.22 20.13
C TYR A 545 -27.41 12.36 19.86
N GLU A 546 -27.57 11.23 20.56
CA GLU A 546 -28.78 10.38 20.50
C GLU A 546 -30.01 11.21 20.93
N ASN A 547 -29.95 11.90 22.07
CA ASN A 547 -31.06 12.69 22.61
C ASN A 547 -31.43 13.91 21.73
N LYS A 548 -30.48 14.42 20.95
CA LYS A 548 -30.69 15.55 20.02
C LYS A 548 -31.08 15.11 18.61
N ASN A 549 -31.24 13.80 18.36
CA ASN A 549 -31.48 13.24 17.02
C ASN A 549 -30.41 13.65 15.98
N ILE A 550 -29.17 13.89 16.43
CA ILE A 550 -28.02 14.15 15.56
C ILE A 550 -27.56 12.85 14.90
N ILE A 551 -27.59 11.76 15.67
CA ILE A 551 -27.30 10.40 15.22
C ILE A 551 -28.47 9.49 15.55
N ASN A 552 -28.72 8.52 14.67
CA ASN A 552 -29.74 7.49 14.85
C ASN A 552 -29.05 6.12 14.95
N ILE A 553 -29.48 5.33 15.93
CA ILE A 553 -28.91 4.01 16.22
C ILE A 553 -29.32 3.03 15.12
N ILE A 554 -28.34 2.31 14.56
CA ILE A 554 -28.56 1.19 13.63
C ILE A 554 -28.32 -0.14 14.35
N ASP A 555 -27.22 -0.25 15.11
CA ASP A 555 -26.86 -1.47 15.85
C ASP A 555 -26.17 -1.13 17.19
N LYS A 556 -26.36 -1.98 18.20
CA LYS A 556 -25.70 -1.90 19.51
C LYS A 556 -25.31 -3.30 19.98
N ASN A 557 -24.02 -3.49 20.26
CA ASN A 557 -23.50 -4.75 20.79
C ASN A 557 -22.36 -4.49 21.80
N PRO A 558 -21.78 -5.47 22.50
CA PRO A 558 -20.74 -5.21 23.50
C PRO A 558 -19.45 -4.55 22.99
N PHE A 559 -19.14 -4.62 21.69
CA PHE A 559 -17.90 -4.10 21.10
C PHE A 559 -18.05 -2.69 20.53
N PHE A 560 -19.20 -2.37 19.92
CA PHE A 560 -19.44 -1.06 19.33
C PHE A 560 -20.93 -0.70 19.32
N ASN A 561 -21.19 0.58 19.05
CA ASN A 561 -22.49 1.04 18.58
C ASN A 561 -22.31 1.58 17.15
N TYR A 562 -23.26 1.33 16.27
CA TYR A 562 -23.27 1.82 14.90
C TYR A 562 -24.43 2.77 14.68
N TYR A 563 -24.16 3.88 14.01
CA TYR A 563 -25.09 4.98 13.84
C TYR A 563 -25.13 5.50 12.40
N SER A 564 -26.29 5.99 11.98
CA SER A 564 -26.38 6.94 10.87
C SER A 564 -26.43 8.38 11.38
N LEU A 565 -25.72 9.27 10.72
CA LEU A 565 -25.86 10.71 10.87
C LEU A 565 -27.21 11.17 10.29
N ASN A 566 -27.83 12.15 10.93
CA ASN A 566 -29.01 12.82 10.39
C ASN A 566 -28.66 13.59 9.10
N ASP A 567 -29.52 13.50 8.09
CA ASP A 567 -29.31 14.08 6.76
C ASP A 567 -29.19 15.62 6.77
N GLU A 568 -29.62 16.30 7.86
CA GLU A 568 -29.35 17.72 8.05
C GLU A 568 -27.83 18.04 8.09
N TYR A 569 -27.03 17.13 8.66
CA TYR A 569 -25.60 17.29 8.86
C TYR A 569 -24.74 16.66 7.75
N TYR A 570 -25.31 15.80 6.90
CA TYR A 570 -24.58 15.08 5.87
C TYR A 570 -24.32 15.94 4.62
N LEU A 571 -23.16 15.74 3.98
CA LEU A 571 -22.88 16.23 2.63
C LEU A 571 -22.42 15.10 1.68
N PRO A 572 -22.85 15.15 0.42
CA PRO A 572 -22.35 14.29 -0.65
C PRO A 572 -20.84 14.44 -0.88
N HIS A 573 -20.23 13.45 -1.54
CA HIS A 573 -18.78 13.44 -1.80
C HIS A 573 -18.33 14.57 -2.73
N VAL A 574 -19.21 14.95 -3.66
CA VAL A 574 -19.05 16.12 -4.52
C VAL A 574 -20.23 17.05 -4.28
N TYR A 575 -19.98 18.32 -3.99
CA TYR A 575 -21.05 19.29 -3.76
C TYR A 575 -20.61 20.71 -4.14
N THR A 576 -21.56 21.63 -4.22
CA THR A 576 -21.31 23.08 -4.38
C THR A 576 -21.62 23.79 -3.07
N ALA A 577 -20.85 24.82 -2.72
CA ALA A 577 -21.12 25.58 -1.49
C ALA A 577 -22.21 26.64 -1.68
N GLU A 578 -23.02 26.82 -0.64
CA GLU A 578 -24.00 27.90 -0.52
C GLU A 578 -23.37 29.17 0.05
N ASP A 579 -22.52 29.02 1.07
CA ASP A 579 -21.83 30.13 1.72
C ASP A 579 -20.31 29.94 1.63
N ILE A 580 -19.58 31.04 1.40
CA ILE A 580 -18.11 31.04 1.43
C ILE A 580 -17.62 31.79 2.66
N ILE A 581 -16.77 31.13 3.44
CA ILE A 581 -16.19 31.65 4.68
C ILE A 581 -14.69 31.74 4.47
N CYS A 582 -14.13 32.93 4.66
CA CYS A 582 -12.69 33.14 4.56
C CYS A 582 -12.12 33.49 5.93
N VAL A 583 -11.09 32.76 6.33
CA VAL A 583 -10.51 32.87 7.66
C VAL A 583 -9.01 33.03 7.53
N ASN A 584 -8.46 34.07 8.17
CA ASN A 584 -7.03 34.28 8.31
C ASN A 584 -6.55 33.65 9.63
N LYS A 585 -6.75 32.34 9.77
CA LYS A 585 -6.39 31.55 10.95
C LYS A 585 -6.08 30.11 10.54
N ASN A 586 -5.58 29.32 11.48
CA ASN A 586 -5.27 27.93 11.27
C ASN A 586 -6.51 27.02 11.27
N ILE A 587 -6.30 25.79 10.81
CA ILE A 587 -7.30 24.72 10.73
C ILE A 587 -7.90 24.33 12.08
N GLU A 588 -7.20 24.58 13.19
CA GLU A 588 -7.65 24.30 14.56
C GLU A 588 -8.89 25.13 14.97
N GLU A 589 -9.25 26.15 14.18
CA GLU A 589 -10.42 27.00 14.42
C GLU A 589 -11.72 26.43 13.84
N ILE A 590 -11.64 25.30 13.11
CA ILE A 590 -12.82 24.61 12.57
C ILE A 590 -13.91 24.42 13.63
N PRO A 591 -13.64 23.89 14.85
CA PRO A 591 -14.66 23.74 15.89
C PRO A 591 -15.37 25.05 16.21
N ARG A 592 -14.63 26.16 16.37
CA ARG A 592 -15.21 27.48 16.65
C ARG A 592 -16.09 27.97 15.50
N ILE A 593 -15.68 27.74 14.25
CA ILE A 593 -16.43 28.16 13.06
C ILE A 593 -17.73 27.36 12.92
N LEU A 594 -17.66 26.04 13.06
CA LEU A 594 -18.80 25.13 12.92
C LEU A 594 -19.82 25.27 14.06
N SER A 595 -19.37 25.67 15.25
CA SER A 595 -20.25 25.94 16.40
C SER A 595 -21.01 27.26 16.32
N LYS A 596 -20.76 28.13 15.32
CA LYS A 596 -21.55 29.35 15.15
C LYS A 596 -23.00 29.00 14.76
N GLY A 597 -23.97 29.64 15.40
CA GLY A 597 -25.40 29.39 15.15
C GLY A 597 -25.85 29.69 13.72
N ASN A 598 -25.15 30.56 13.00
CA ASN A 598 -25.42 30.90 11.60
C ASN A 598 -24.62 30.05 10.58
N TYR A 599 -23.82 29.08 11.03
CA TYR A 599 -23.06 28.23 10.12
C TYR A 599 -23.99 27.24 9.42
N LYS A 600 -24.00 27.26 8.08
CA LYS A 600 -24.68 26.26 7.25
C LYS A 600 -23.72 25.15 6.88
N VAL A 601 -24.17 23.89 6.98
CA VAL A 601 -23.36 22.70 6.66
C VAL A 601 -22.76 22.77 5.26
N ARG A 602 -23.52 23.27 4.28
CA ARG A 602 -23.09 23.46 2.87
C ARG A 602 -22.21 24.70 2.67
N SER A 603 -21.34 25.03 3.63
CA SER A 603 -20.36 26.12 3.50
C SER A 603 -19.00 25.64 3.02
N ALA A 604 -18.25 26.51 2.34
CA ALA A 604 -16.84 26.33 2.01
C ALA A 604 -15.98 27.25 2.87
N ILE A 605 -15.00 26.68 3.60
CA ILE A 605 -14.09 27.42 4.47
C ILE A 605 -12.70 27.49 3.80
N TYR A 606 -12.23 28.68 3.45
CA TYR A 606 -10.89 28.90 2.91
C TYR A 606 -9.98 29.53 3.98
N PHE A 607 -8.83 28.91 4.22
CA PHE A 607 -7.82 29.35 5.18
C PHE A 607 -6.67 30.07 4.48
N ASP A 608 -6.17 31.16 5.05
CA ASP A 608 -4.93 31.87 4.69
C ASP A 608 -4.77 32.28 3.20
N GLU A 609 -5.87 32.41 2.46
CA GLU A 609 -5.83 32.90 1.08
C GLU A 609 -5.88 34.43 1.03
N VAL A 610 -4.75 35.08 1.35
CA VAL A 610 -4.52 36.52 1.09
C VAL A 610 -4.84 36.86 -0.38
N LYS A 611 -4.62 35.90 -1.30
CA LYS A 611 -4.94 36.02 -2.71
C LYS A 611 -6.45 35.98 -3.02
N TYR A 612 -7.26 35.20 -2.32
CA TYR A 612 -8.73 35.21 -2.50
C TYR A 612 -9.33 36.55 -2.05
N LEU A 613 -8.83 37.07 -0.94
CA LEU A 613 -9.23 38.38 -0.40
C LEU A 613 -8.81 39.52 -1.34
N ASN A 614 -7.60 39.44 -1.92
CA ASN A 614 -7.08 40.42 -2.86
C ASN A 614 -7.74 40.35 -4.26
N ASP A 615 -7.92 39.15 -4.84
CA ASP A 615 -8.56 38.97 -6.15
C ASP A 615 -10.03 39.44 -6.13
N LYS A 616 -10.67 39.44 -4.95
CA LYS A 616 -12.04 39.96 -4.75
C LYS A 616 -12.11 41.39 -4.19
N LYS A 617 -10.98 42.10 -4.04
CA LYS A 617 -10.88 43.48 -3.52
C LYS A 617 -11.56 43.67 -2.15
N ILE A 618 -11.34 42.76 -1.21
CA ILE A 618 -11.98 42.81 0.11
C ILE A 618 -11.00 43.42 1.13
N ASN A 619 -11.32 44.62 1.64
CA ASN A 619 -10.54 45.27 2.71
C ASN A 619 -10.75 44.55 4.04
N VAL A 620 -9.67 44.01 4.61
CA VAL A 620 -9.67 43.24 5.86
C VAL A 620 -9.32 44.17 7.02
N ASN A 621 -10.32 44.80 7.64
CA ASN A 621 -10.13 45.62 8.85
C ASN A 621 -10.64 44.94 10.14
N SER A 622 -11.07 43.67 10.09
CA SER A 622 -11.58 42.92 11.26
C SER A 622 -10.80 41.62 11.50
N PRO A 623 -10.39 41.32 12.75
CA PRO A 623 -9.65 40.11 13.12
C PRO A 623 -10.52 38.84 13.26
N ASP A 624 -11.84 38.91 13.10
CA ASP A 624 -12.73 37.75 13.15
C ASP A 624 -13.24 37.34 11.75
N ALA A 625 -13.37 36.03 11.55
CA ALA A 625 -13.74 35.35 10.29
C ALA A 625 -14.69 36.17 9.40
N LEU A 626 -14.22 36.51 8.19
CA LEU A 626 -15.00 37.21 7.17
C LEU A 626 -15.94 36.21 6.47
N SER A 627 -17.24 36.25 6.79
CA SER A 627 -18.26 35.59 5.97
C SER A 627 -18.47 36.40 4.69
N ILE A 628 -18.16 35.85 3.52
CA ILE A 628 -18.26 36.57 2.26
C ILE A 628 -19.10 35.75 1.28
N LYS A 629 -20.25 36.33 0.89
CA LYS A 629 -21.15 35.89 -0.19
C LYS A 629 -21.85 34.54 0.05
N SER A 630 -23.18 34.61 0.17
CA SER A 630 -24.04 33.52 -0.25
C SER A 630 -24.06 33.47 -1.79
N ALA A 631 -23.90 32.28 -2.36
CA ALA A 631 -24.10 32.06 -3.79
C ALA A 631 -25.54 32.43 -4.15
N LYS A 632 -25.73 33.27 -5.17
CA LYS A 632 -27.06 33.78 -5.57
C LYS A 632 -27.97 32.65 -6.09
N THR A 633 -27.36 31.62 -6.67
CA THR A 633 -27.97 30.37 -7.16
C THR A 633 -26.92 29.26 -7.02
N THR A 634 -27.29 28.09 -6.51
CA THR A 634 -26.40 26.92 -6.51
C THR A 634 -26.90 25.92 -7.56
N PRO A 635 -26.04 25.46 -8.49
CA PRO A 635 -26.46 24.47 -9.47
C PRO A 635 -26.72 23.12 -8.80
N VAL A 636 -27.52 22.29 -9.47
CA VAL A 636 -27.72 20.88 -9.09
C VAL A 636 -26.59 20.05 -9.70
N LEU A 637 -25.97 19.20 -8.90
CA LEU A 637 -24.94 18.29 -9.37
C LEU A 637 -25.51 16.89 -9.60
N GLU A 638 -25.12 16.25 -10.70
CA GLU A 638 -25.30 14.83 -10.95
C GLU A 638 -23.93 14.21 -11.10
N TYR A 639 -23.54 13.25 -10.26
CA TYR A 639 -22.17 12.72 -10.30
C TYR A 639 -22.09 11.21 -10.21
N LYS A 640 -20.97 10.68 -10.71
CA LYS A 640 -20.55 9.29 -10.57
C LYS A 640 -19.10 9.23 -10.14
N LYS A 641 -18.83 8.48 -9.08
CA LYS A 641 -17.48 7.97 -8.78
C LYS A 641 -17.20 6.81 -9.72
N ILE A 642 -16.39 7.05 -10.74
CA ILE A 642 -16.01 6.00 -11.71
C ILE A 642 -15.04 5.03 -11.04
N ASN A 643 -14.07 5.58 -10.31
CA ASN A 643 -13.12 4.85 -9.47
C ASN A 643 -12.46 5.85 -8.49
N PRO A 644 -11.62 5.40 -7.54
CA PRO A 644 -11.01 6.29 -6.53
C PRO A 644 -10.19 7.48 -7.08
N VAL A 645 -9.76 7.44 -8.35
CA VAL A 645 -8.95 8.49 -9.00
C VAL A 645 -9.72 9.28 -10.04
N LYS A 646 -11.02 9.00 -10.25
CA LYS A 646 -11.80 9.61 -11.34
C LYS A 646 -13.29 9.75 -11.00
N TYR A 647 -13.78 10.97 -11.15
CA TYR A 647 -15.20 11.33 -10.97
C TYR A 647 -15.72 12.01 -12.23
N ARG A 648 -16.95 11.73 -12.60
CA ARG A 648 -17.69 12.44 -13.65
C ARG A 648 -18.83 13.21 -13.01
N ILE A 649 -18.97 14.48 -13.36
CA ILE A 649 -19.96 15.39 -12.77
C ILE A 649 -20.63 16.15 -13.91
N ARG A 650 -21.96 16.15 -13.90
CA ARG A 650 -22.80 17.06 -14.66
C ARG A 650 -23.32 18.14 -13.72
N ILE A 651 -23.22 19.37 -14.18
CA ILE A 651 -23.59 20.56 -13.42
C ILE A 651 -24.78 21.15 -14.16
N HIS A 652 -25.94 21.16 -13.51
CA HIS A 652 -27.22 21.57 -14.09
C HIS A 652 -27.62 22.96 -13.61
N GLY A 653 -28.08 23.80 -14.52
CA GLY A 653 -28.56 25.14 -14.18
C GLY A 653 -27.46 26.07 -13.65
N ALA A 654 -26.23 25.94 -14.15
CA ALA A 654 -25.09 26.71 -13.67
C ALA A 654 -25.19 28.18 -14.09
N GLN A 655 -25.08 29.09 -13.13
CA GLN A 655 -25.03 30.54 -13.35
C GLN A 655 -23.95 31.18 -12.48
N GLY A 656 -23.24 32.18 -13.04
CA GLY A 656 -22.26 32.97 -12.30
C GLY A 656 -21.01 32.21 -11.87
N GLU A 657 -20.54 32.49 -10.65
CA GLU A 657 -19.33 31.89 -10.07
C GLU A 657 -19.69 31.05 -8.83
N PHE A 658 -19.22 29.81 -8.78
CA PHE A 658 -19.42 28.91 -7.65
C PHE A 658 -18.25 27.91 -7.53
N PRO A 659 -17.93 27.44 -6.31
CA PRO A 659 -16.95 26.38 -6.10
C PRO A 659 -17.60 25.00 -6.24
N VAL A 660 -16.93 24.08 -6.93
CA VAL A 660 -17.20 22.63 -6.88
C VAL A 660 -16.20 21.99 -5.95
N ILE A 661 -16.69 21.28 -4.94
CA ILE A 661 -15.89 20.70 -3.85
C ILE A 661 -15.91 19.19 -3.98
N LEU A 662 -14.74 18.57 -3.84
CA LEU A 662 -14.54 17.13 -3.74
C LEU A 662 -13.98 16.80 -2.35
N SER A 663 -14.76 16.08 -1.53
CA SER A 663 -14.42 15.67 -0.16
C SER A 663 -13.40 14.52 -0.10
N GLU A 664 -12.33 14.65 -0.91
CA GLU A 664 -11.11 13.86 -0.86
C GLU A 664 -9.96 14.69 -0.29
N LYS A 665 -8.97 14.03 0.30
CA LYS A 665 -7.78 14.71 0.83
C LYS A 665 -7.15 15.60 -0.24
N TYR A 666 -6.81 16.82 0.14
CA TYR A 666 -6.27 17.82 -0.76
C TYR A 666 -4.92 17.35 -1.31
N ASN A 667 -4.78 17.41 -2.63
CA ASN A 667 -3.52 17.15 -3.29
C ASN A 667 -3.46 17.95 -4.60
N ASP A 668 -2.38 18.70 -4.78
CA ASP A 668 -2.09 19.55 -5.95
C ASP A 668 -2.04 18.77 -7.29
N ASN A 669 -2.27 17.46 -7.30
CA ASN A 669 -2.32 16.61 -8.48
C ASN A 669 -3.75 16.21 -8.91
N TRP A 670 -4.79 16.64 -8.20
CA TRP A 670 -6.15 16.56 -8.73
C TRP A 670 -6.37 17.60 -9.84
N ARG A 671 -7.04 17.22 -10.93
CA ARG A 671 -7.30 18.08 -12.09
C ARG A 671 -8.76 18.01 -12.47
N MET A 672 -9.33 19.15 -12.87
CA MET A 672 -10.65 19.22 -13.50
C MET A 672 -10.50 19.40 -15.01
N TYR A 673 -11.32 18.68 -15.78
CA TYR A 673 -11.39 18.77 -17.24
C TYR A 673 -12.82 19.03 -17.67
N ILE A 674 -13.08 20.10 -18.41
CA ILE A 674 -14.37 20.32 -19.07
C ILE A 674 -14.46 19.38 -20.28
N ARG A 675 -15.60 18.72 -20.44
CA ARG A 675 -15.88 17.78 -21.53
C ARG A 675 -17.04 18.24 -22.37
N PRO A 676 -17.09 17.82 -23.65
CA PRO A 676 -18.28 18.00 -24.45
C PRO A 676 -19.48 17.38 -23.74
N VAL A 677 -20.59 18.12 -23.65
CA VAL A 677 -21.79 17.63 -23.00
C VAL A 677 -22.46 16.62 -23.92
N SER A 678 -22.79 15.43 -23.42
CA SER A 678 -23.54 14.45 -24.23
C SER A 678 -25.01 14.86 -24.32
N ASN A 679 -25.64 14.66 -25.48
CA ASN A 679 -27.05 14.97 -25.66
C ASN A 679 -27.95 14.19 -24.69
N PHE A 680 -28.76 14.93 -23.92
CA PHE A 680 -29.81 14.38 -23.07
C PHE A 680 -30.93 13.77 -23.94
N ASN A 681 -31.24 12.49 -23.74
CA ASN A 681 -32.34 11.80 -24.42
C ASN A 681 -33.46 11.48 -23.42
N MET A 682 -34.35 12.46 -23.23
CA MET A 682 -35.49 12.34 -22.31
C MET A 682 -36.39 11.14 -22.65
N GLY A 683 -36.70 10.93 -23.93
CA GLY A 683 -37.56 9.82 -24.37
C GLY A 683 -36.99 8.44 -24.01
N LYS A 684 -35.68 8.23 -24.19
CA LYS A 684 -34.99 7.01 -23.78
C LYS A 684 -35.08 6.80 -22.26
N ASN A 685 -34.80 7.85 -21.46
CA ASN A 685 -34.84 7.73 -20.00
C ASN A 685 -36.25 7.42 -19.49
N ILE A 686 -37.29 8.06 -20.04
CA ILE A 686 -38.69 7.77 -19.70
C ILE A 686 -39.07 6.32 -20.01
N GLN A 687 -38.63 5.77 -21.15
CA GLN A 687 -38.86 4.36 -21.48
C GLN A 687 -38.18 3.40 -20.49
N LEU A 688 -36.99 3.77 -20.01
CA LEU A 688 -36.23 2.96 -19.06
C LEU A 688 -36.83 2.97 -17.64
N LEU A 689 -37.56 4.01 -17.24
CA LEU A 689 -38.17 4.12 -15.90
C LEU A 689 -39.00 2.89 -15.49
N GLY A 690 -39.70 2.24 -16.43
CA GLY A 690 -40.47 1.02 -16.15
C GLY A 690 -39.63 -0.17 -15.67
N LYS A 691 -38.30 -0.11 -15.82
CA LYS A 691 -37.34 -1.13 -15.36
C LYS A 691 -36.61 -0.70 -14.07
N TYR A 692 -36.92 0.48 -13.53
CA TYR A 692 -36.27 0.98 -12.33
C TYR A 692 -36.84 0.30 -11.08
N LYS A 693 -35.97 -0.03 -10.14
CA LYS A 693 -36.35 -0.57 -8.83
C LYS A 693 -35.36 -0.12 -7.76
N ILE A 694 -35.84 -0.05 -6.53
CA ILE A 694 -34.99 0.12 -5.36
C ILE A 694 -34.16 -1.14 -5.15
N LEU A 695 -32.84 -0.98 -5.08
CA LEU A 695 -31.92 -2.09 -4.85
C LEU A 695 -31.96 -2.52 -3.38
N LYS A 696 -31.71 -3.81 -3.11
CA LYS A 696 -31.67 -4.32 -1.73
C LYS A 696 -30.70 -3.49 -0.88
N GLY A 697 -31.12 -3.08 0.31
CA GLY A 697 -30.33 -2.26 1.24
C GLY A 697 -30.26 -0.76 0.93
N ASN A 698 -30.88 -0.29 -0.17
CA ASN A 698 -30.71 1.10 -0.63
C ASN A 698 -31.96 1.98 -0.45
N ALA A 699 -33.03 1.48 0.18
CA ALA A 699 -34.32 2.17 0.28
C ALA A 699 -34.28 3.54 0.98
N LYS A 700 -33.30 3.77 1.86
CA LYS A 700 -33.14 5.05 2.55
C LYS A 700 -32.65 6.17 1.63
N ASP A 701 -31.76 5.83 0.70
CA ASP A 701 -30.93 6.81 0.00
C ASP A 701 -31.16 6.84 -1.51
N GLN A 702 -31.72 5.76 -2.06
CA GLN A 702 -32.05 5.64 -3.47
C GLN A 702 -33.36 6.38 -3.77
N ALA A 703 -33.36 7.19 -4.83
CA ALA A 703 -34.55 7.91 -5.28
C ALA A 703 -35.68 6.93 -5.59
N THR A 704 -36.90 7.30 -5.20
CA THR A 704 -38.14 6.62 -5.63
C THR A 704 -38.36 6.79 -7.13
N ILE A 705 -39.27 6.00 -7.72
CA ILE A 705 -39.64 6.14 -9.14
C ILE A 705 -40.18 7.55 -9.43
N ASP A 706 -40.97 8.11 -8.52
CA ASP A 706 -41.59 9.44 -8.69
C ASP A 706 -40.55 10.56 -8.61
N GLU A 707 -39.63 10.49 -7.64
CA GLU A 707 -38.49 11.41 -7.57
C GLU A 707 -37.62 11.32 -8.82
N LEU A 708 -37.30 10.10 -9.28
CA LEU A 708 -36.48 9.92 -10.47
C LEU A 708 -37.16 10.48 -11.73
N LYS A 709 -38.48 10.29 -11.85
CA LYS A 709 -39.28 10.88 -12.93
C LYS A 709 -39.26 12.41 -12.88
N ASP A 710 -39.40 13.00 -11.70
CA ASP A 710 -39.26 14.44 -11.49
C ASP A 710 -37.86 14.94 -11.88
N TYR A 711 -36.81 14.23 -11.48
CA TYR A 711 -35.42 14.60 -11.82
C TYR A 711 -35.17 14.58 -13.33
N ILE A 712 -35.72 13.59 -14.06
CA ILE A 712 -35.62 13.51 -15.52
C ILE A 712 -36.39 14.66 -16.18
N ASN A 713 -37.58 14.98 -15.68
CA ASN A 713 -38.38 16.09 -16.20
C ASN A 713 -37.69 17.45 -16.01
N LYS A 714 -36.97 17.63 -14.89
CA LYS A 714 -36.16 18.81 -14.60
C LYS A 714 -34.80 18.83 -15.32
N GLY A 715 -34.43 17.74 -16.02
CA GLY A 715 -33.13 17.59 -16.65
C GLY A 715 -31.96 17.29 -15.69
N TRP A 716 -32.23 17.09 -14.39
CA TRP A 716 -31.20 16.84 -13.38
C TRP A 716 -30.59 15.45 -13.43
N VAL A 717 -31.32 14.47 -13.99
CA VAL A 717 -30.80 13.13 -14.28
C VAL A 717 -30.78 12.94 -15.77
N THR A 718 -29.58 12.76 -16.31
CA THR A 718 -29.35 12.85 -17.75
C THR A 718 -29.26 11.50 -18.45
N GLU A 719 -28.92 10.42 -17.75
CA GLU A 719 -28.86 9.08 -18.33
C GLU A 719 -29.16 7.98 -17.29
N LEU A 720 -29.94 6.96 -17.71
CA LEU A 720 -30.23 5.74 -16.93
C LEU A 720 -29.50 4.48 -17.46
N GLY A 721 -28.47 4.67 -18.29
CA GLY A 721 -27.63 3.62 -18.87
C GLY A 721 -28.21 2.99 -20.13
N ASP A 722 -27.83 1.75 -20.40
CA ASP A 722 -28.25 0.99 -21.60
C ASP A 722 -29.47 0.09 -21.36
N GLY A 723 -29.98 0.03 -20.14
CA GLY A 723 -31.14 -0.77 -19.77
C GLY A 723 -30.94 -2.29 -19.87
N LYS A 724 -29.70 -2.77 -20.07
CA LYS A 724 -29.38 -4.20 -20.11
C LYS A 724 -29.37 -4.79 -18.72
N ASP A 725 -29.61 -6.10 -18.64
CA ASP A 725 -29.54 -6.83 -17.39
C ASP A 725 -28.12 -6.81 -16.82
N LYS A 726 -28.00 -6.35 -15.57
CA LYS A 726 -26.80 -6.35 -14.75
C LYS A 726 -27.01 -7.23 -13.53
N LEU A 727 -25.91 -7.71 -12.95
CA LEU A 727 -25.91 -8.58 -11.77
C LEU A 727 -25.19 -7.90 -10.62
N ASN A 728 -25.86 -7.76 -9.48
CA ASN A 728 -25.24 -7.40 -8.21
C ASN A 728 -25.05 -8.66 -7.37
N LYS A 729 -23.82 -8.97 -6.99
CA LYS A 729 -23.50 -10.14 -6.17
C LYS A 729 -23.40 -9.70 -4.71
N HIS A 730 -24.42 -10.02 -3.94
CA HIS A 730 -24.44 -9.78 -2.51
C HIS A 730 -23.66 -10.89 -1.81
N LYS A 731 -22.76 -10.51 -0.90
CA LYS A 731 -21.87 -11.44 -0.19
C LYS A 731 -22.18 -11.46 1.30
N LYS A 732 -21.88 -12.58 1.96
CA LYS A 732 -21.87 -12.73 3.42
C LYS A 732 -20.60 -13.41 3.89
N TRP A 733 -20.33 -13.35 5.19
CA TRP A 733 -19.17 -14.00 5.80
C TRP A 733 -19.52 -15.40 6.31
N ASN A 734 -18.71 -16.38 5.91
CA ASN A 734 -18.71 -17.72 6.48
C ASN A 734 -17.28 -18.08 6.88
N ARG A 735 -17.02 -18.26 8.18
CA ARG A 735 -15.67 -18.55 8.73
C ARG A 735 -14.60 -17.57 8.22
N ASN A 736 -14.90 -16.27 8.21
CA ASN A 736 -14.03 -15.19 7.73
C ASN A 736 -13.68 -15.28 6.22
N ILE A 737 -14.48 -15.99 5.44
CA ILE A 737 -14.43 -16.00 3.97
C ILE A 737 -15.72 -15.39 3.43
N GLU A 738 -15.61 -14.50 2.45
CA GLU A 738 -16.78 -14.01 1.73
C GLU A 738 -17.34 -15.10 0.81
N VAL A 739 -18.62 -15.38 0.95
CA VAL A 739 -19.38 -16.29 0.07
C VAL A 739 -20.54 -15.53 -0.54
N ILE A 740 -20.88 -15.85 -1.79
CA ILE A 740 -22.06 -15.24 -2.45
C ILE A 740 -23.30 -15.69 -1.68
N ASP A 741 -24.07 -14.72 -1.19
CA ASP A 741 -25.35 -14.95 -0.52
C ASP A 741 -26.49 -14.98 -1.53
N ASN A 742 -26.62 -13.93 -2.33
CA ASN A 742 -27.61 -13.87 -3.40
C ASN A 742 -27.11 -13.03 -4.59
N VAL A 743 -27.79 -13.17 -5.73
CA VAL A 743 -27.50 -12.41 -6.95
C VAL A 743 -28.76 -11.65 -7.34
N GLU A 744 -28.69 -10.33 -7.27
CA GLU A 744 -29.78 -9.44 -7.65
C GLU A 744 -29.61 -8.98 -9.10
N LYS A 745 -30.62 -9.23 -9.94
CA LYS A 745 -30.70 -8.68 -11.30
C LYS A 745 -31.26 -7.26 -11.25
N TYR A 746 -30.70 -6.35 -12.04
CA TYR A 746 -31.20 -4.98 -12.19
C TYR A 746 -30.83 -4.41 -13.57
N ASN A 747 -31.60 -3.44 -14.08
CA ASN A 747 -31.33 -2.80 -15.38
C ASN A 747 -30.70 -1.41 -15.21
N ILE A 748 -31.20 -0.65 -14.24
CA ILE A 748 -30.75 0.70 -13.91
C ILE A 748 -30.06 0.65 -12.55
N ASP A 749 -28.84 1.15 -12.50
CA ASP A 749 -28.03 1.21 -11.28
C ASP A 749 -28.53 2.32 -10.35
N PHE A 750 -27.92 2.41 -9.17
CA PHE A 750 -28.28 3.34 -8.11
C PHE A 750 -28.31 4.80 -8.58
N VAL A 751 -29.42 5.47 -8.27
CA VAL A 751 -29.60 6.92 -8.34
C VAL A 751 -30.04 7.38 -6.97
N SER A 752 -29.27 8.27 -6.32
CA SER A 752 -29.65 8.77 -4.99
C SER A 752 -30.83 9.74 -5.08
N GLY A 753 -31.51 9.97 -3.96
CA GLY A 753 -32.32 11.18 -3.78
C GLY A 753 -31.48 12.45 -3.95
N ASN A 754 -32.13 13.60 -4.07
CA ASN A 754 -31.47 14.90 -4.11
C ASN A 754 -30.99 15.31 -2.71
N ILE A 755 -29.72 15.05 -2.41
CA ILE A 755 -29.10 15.37 -1.14
C ILE A 755 -28.41 16.73 -1.27
N LYS A 756 -29.04 17.77 -0.73
CA LYS A 756 -28.49 19.14 -0.69
C LYS A 756 -28.04 19.65 -2.07
N GLY A 757 -28.84 19.42 -3.11
CA GLY A 757 -28.55 19.86 -4.48
C GLY A 757 -27.60 18.93 -5.24
N THR A 758 -27.43 17.68 -4.80
CA THR A 758 -26.56 16.70 -5.46
C THR A 758 -27.26 15.35 -5.57
N ILE A 759 -27.14 14.73 -6.73
CA ILE A 759 -27.64 13.41 -7.07
C ILE A 759 -26.44 12.53 -7.47
N GLN A 760 -26.22 11.42 -6.79
CA GLN A 760 -25.32 10.38 -7.26
C GLN A 760 -26.05 9.54 -8.31
N ASN A 761 -25.50 9.42 -9.52
CA ASN A 761 -26.05 8.58 -10.58
C ASN A 761 -24.98 7.60 -11.10
N ASN A 762 -25.05 6.34 -10.67
CA ASN A 762 -24.11 5.29 -11.08
C ASN A 762 -24.29 4.84 -12.55
N ASN A 763 -25.26 5.40 -13.27
CA ASN A 763 -25.54 5.08 -14.68
C ASN A 763 -24.80 5.98 -15.68
N LEU A 764 -24.14 7.05 -15.23
CA LEU A 764 -23.31 7.89 -16.11
C LEU A 764 -22.19 7.06 -16.77
N ASP A 765 -21.81 7.42 -17.99
CA ASP A 765 -20.71 6.77 -18.72
C ASP A 765 -19.38 6.89 -17.96
N ASP A 766 -18.62 5.79 -17.93
CA ASP A 766 -17.27 5.77 -17.32
C ASP A 766 -16.25 6.55 -18.17
N GLY A 767 -16.58 6.74 -19.46
CA GLY A 767 -15.71 7.32 -20.46
C GLY A 767 -14.53 6.43 -20.80
N LYS A 768 -13.66 6.93 -21.67
CA LYS A 768 -12.45 6.21 -22.08
C LYS A 768 -11.32 6.46 -21.09
N LEU A 769 -10.47 5.45 -20.89
CA LEU A 769 -9.27 5.55 -20.03
C LEU A 769 -8.34 6.71 -20.43
N TYR A 770 -8.28 7.01 -21.73
CA TYR A 770 -7.38 8.01 -22.30
C TYR A 770 -8.05 9.36 -22.58
N GLU A 771 -9.33 9.56 -22.19
CA GLU A 771 -10.08 10.76 -22.58
C GLU A 771 -9.42 12.07 -22.10
N THR A 772 -8.63 11.99 -21.04
CA THR A 772 -7.96 13.13 -20.41
C THR A 772 -6.47 13.27 -20.73
N TRP A 773 -5.85 12.30 -21.41
CA TRP A 773 -4.39 12.23 -21.55
C TRP A 773 -3.77 13.43 -22.25
N PHE A 774 -4.45 13.97 -23.26
CA PHE A 774 -4.00 15.13 -24.04
C PHE A 774 -4.87 16.38 -23.80
N ALA A 775 -5.82 16.29 -22.88
CA ALA A 775 -6.67 17.42 -22.53
C ALA A 775 -5.92 18.37 -21.60
N LYS A 776 -6.10 19.68 -21.81
CA LYS A 776 -5.61 20.69 -20.87
C LYS A 776 -6.55 20.75 -19.66
N PRO A 777 -6.02 20.81 -18.43
CA PRO A 777 -6.87 21.00 -17.26
C PRO A 777 -7.52 22.38 -17.31
N PHE A 778 -8.73 22.49 -16.76
CA PHE A 778 -9.50 23.73 -16.71
C PHE A 778 -8.67 24.87 -16.11
N ASN A 779 -8.61 26.01 -16.82
CA ASN A 779 -7.83 27.19 -16.45
C ASN A 779 -6.36 26.89 -16.07
N ASN A 780 -5.75 25.86 -16.67
CA ASN A 780 -4.40 25.38 -16.32
C ASN A 780 -4.25 25.08 -14.82
N ASN A 781 -5.31 24.58 -14.17
CA ASN A 781 -5.40 24.28 -12.74
C ASN A 781 -5.27 25.51 -11.81
N LYS A 782 -5.39 26.75 -12.32
CA LYS A 782 -5.27 27.97 -11.51
C LYS A 782 -6.42 28.19 -10.52
N THR A 783 -7.56 27.54 -10.74
CA THR A 783 -8.75 27.64 -9.87
C THR A 783 -8.82 26.53 -8.82
N HIS A 784 -7.87 25.58 -8.83
CA HIS A 784 -7.80 24.49 -7.86
C HIS A 784 -7.23 24.98 -6.55
N LYS A 785 -7.96 24.76 -5.46
CA LYS A 785 -7.64 25.26 -4.12
C LYS A 785 -7.96 24.23 -3.05
N LYS A 786 -7.37 24.46 -1.88
CA LYS A 786 -7.67 23.70 -0.67
C LYS A 786 -8.85 24.36 0.05
N VAL A 787 -9.88 23.57 0.36
CA VAL A 787 -11.08 24.04 1.07
C VAL A 787 -11.34 23.18 2.31
N ASN A 788 -12.00 23.75 3.32
CA ASN A 788 -12.29 23.12 4.61
C ASN A 788 -11.06 22.54 5.31
N GLY A 789 -9.87 23.03 4.98
CA GLY A 789 -8.60 22.55 5.49
C GLY A 789 -8.21 21.12 5.07
N TYR A 790 -9.04 20.43 4.28
CA TYR A 790 -8.82 19.04 3.85
C TYR A 790 -9.22 18.76 2.41
N ALA A 791 -10.27 19.35 1.87
CA ALA A 791 -10.89 18.96 0.60
C ALA A 791 -10.28 19.71 -0.61
N ASN A 792 -10.59 19.21 -1.81
CA ASN A 792 -10.24 19.87 -3.08
C ASN A 792 -11.40 20.74 -3.55
N SER A 793 -11.12 21.93 -4.09
CA SER A 793 -12.14 22.83 -4.67
C SER A 793 -11.68 23.39 -6.01
N TRP A 794 -12.62 23.60 -6.93
CA TRP A 794 -12.41 24.36 -8.16
C TRP A 794 -13.44 25.47 -8.28
N ASP A 795 -12.96 26.71 -8.37
CA ASP A 795 -13.81 27.86 -8.68
C ASP A 795 -14.19 27.83 -10.18
N ILE A 796 -15.48 27.69 -10.47
CA ILE A 796 -16.03 27.73 -11.82
C ILE A 796 -16.69 29.08 -12.03
N ASN A 797 -16.33 29.76 -13.12
CA ASN A 797 -17.03 30.95 -13.60
C ASN A 797 -17.60 30.65 -14.98
N VAL A 798 -18.92 30.47 -15.03
CA VAL A 798 -19.65 30.03 -16.23
C VAL A 798 -19.47 31.02 -17.39
N ASN A 799 -19.37 32.32 -17.07
CA ASN A 799 -19.21 33.40 -18.06
C ASN A 799 -17.80 33.45 -18.68
N LYS A 800 -16.83 32.72 -18.11
CA LYS A 800 -15.45 32.63 -18.63
C LYS A 800 -15.19 31.34 -19.40
N ILE A 801 -16.15 30.43 -19.45
CA ILE A 801 -16.06 29.21 -20.28
C ILE A 801 -16.31 29.66 -21.73
N SER A 802 -15.40 29.30 -22.65
CA SER A 802 -15.42 29.75 -24.05
C SER A 802 -16.79 29.58 -24.69
N ASP A 803 -17.18 30.51 -25.58
CA ASP A 803 -18.44 30.48 -26.35
C ASP A 803 -18.57 29.31 -27.34
N ASN A 804 -17.70 28.30 -27.24
CA ASN A 804 -17.83 27.08 -28.01
C ASN A 804 -18.94 26.20 -27.41
N ASN A 805 -20.09 26.17 -28.10
CA ASN A 805 -21.31 25.40 -27.75
C ASN A 805 -21.09 23.89 -27.61
N LEU A 806 -19.89 23.37 -27.86
CA LEU A 806 -19.57 21.97 -27.58
C LEU A 806 -19.47 21.67 -26.08
N PHE A 807 -19.09 22.64 -25.24
CA PHE A 807 -18.74 22.40 -23.83
C PHE A 807 -19.85 22.72 -22.83
N TYR A 808 -20.98 23.25 -23.30
CA TYR A 808 -22.13 23.56 -22.47
C TYR A 808 -23.42 23.49 -23.28
N ILE A 809 -24.54 23.29 -22.60
CA ILE A 809 -25.88 23.48 -23.16
C ILE A 809 -26.47 24.71 -22.48
N GLU A 810 -26.95 25.68 -23.26
CA GLU A 810 -27.64 26.85 -22.72
C GLU A 810 -29.14 26.57 -22.62
N ASN A 811 -29.67 26.77 -21.42
CA ASN A 811 -31.08 26.57 -21.10
C ASN A 811 -31.89 27.82 -21.44
N SER A 812 -33.21 27.67 -21.56
CA SER A 812 -34.11 28.78 -21.90
C SER A 812 -34.12 29.93 -20.88
N ASP A 813 -33.67 29.66 -19.65
CA ASP A 813 -33.54 30.64 -18.56
C ASP A 813 -32.15 31.30 -18.50
N GLY A 814 -31.27 31.04 -19.48
CA GLY A 814 -29.90 31.54 -19.56
C GLY A 814 -28.91 30.83 -18.62
N SER A 815 -29.34 29.79 -17.89
CA SER A 815 -28.42 28.92 -17.17
C SER A 815 -27.69 27.97 -18.13
N ARG A 816 -26.56 27.40 -17.71
CA ARG A 816 -25.77 26.49 -18.54
C ARG A 816 -25.58 25.14 -17.86
N ASP A 817 -25.72 24.07 -18.63
CA ASP A 817 -25.38 22.73 -18.20
C ASP A 817 -23.96 22.37 -18.68
N LEU A 818 -23.15 21.79 -17.80
CA LEU A 818 -21.74 21.49 -18.03
C LEU A 818 -21.42 20.04 -17.68
N GLU A 819 -20.47 19.43 -18.39
CA GLU A 819 -19.88 18.15 -17.98
C GLU A 819 -18.40 18.34 -17.63
N VAL A 820 -18.00 17.85 -16.46
CA VAL A 820 -16.63 17.89 -15.99
C VAL A 820 -16.17 16.51 -15.50
N VAL A 821 -14.88 16.24 -15.69
CA VAL A 821 -14.19 15.06 -15.16
C VAL A 821 -13.12 15.53 -14.17
N LEU A 822 -13.20 15.06 -12.94
CA LEU A 822 -12.13 15.20 -11.95
C LEU A 822 -11.24 13.96 -12.02
N GLU A 823 -9.94 14.13 -12.14
CA GLU A 823 -9.00 12.99 -12.21
C GLU A 823 -7.70 13.28 -11.46
N TYR A 824 -7.19 12.28 -10.74
CA TYR A 824 -5.86 12.27 -10.16
C TYR A 824 -4.81 11.94 -11.24
N TRP A 825 -4.22 12.98 -11.84
CA TRP A 825 -3.37 12.84 -13.04
C TRP A 825 -2.18 11.86 -12.89
N PRO A 826 -1.53 11.67 -11.72
CA PRO A 826 -0.44 10.72 -11.57
C PRO A 826 -0.83 9.28 -11.90
N GLN A 827 -2.13 8.94 -11.87
CA GLN A 827 -2.63 7.63 -12.31
C GLN A 827 -2.17 7.29 -13.74
N ARG A 828 -2.02 8.29 -14.61
CA ARG A 828 -1.54 8.08 -16.00
C ARG A 828 -0.10 7.59 -16.04
N LEU A 829 0.74 8.08 -15.11
CA LEU A 829 2.13 7.61 -14.97
C LEU A 829 2.17 6.15 -14.54
N PHE A 830 1.23 5.72 -13.69
CA PHE A 830 1.09 4.31 -13.32
C PHE A 830 0.73 3.46 -14.54
N TYR A 831 -0.25 3.86 -15.35
CA TYR A 831 -0.61 3.14 -16.58
C TYR A 831 0.55 3.08 -17.59
N LEU A 832 1.25 4.20 -17.82
CA LEU A 832 2.43 4.22 -18.69
C LEU A 832 3.54 3.30 -18.16
N GLY A 833 3.82 3.39 -16.86
CA GLY A 833 4.81 2.53 -16.20
C GLY A 833 4.44 1.05 -16.30
N LEU A 834 3.16 0.70 -16.15
CA LEU A 834 2.63 -0.65 -16.29
C LEU A 834 2.85 -1.19 -17.71
N ILE A 835 2.52 -0.40 -18.74
CA ILE A 835 2.70 -0.78 -20.15
C ILE A 835 4.18 -1.06 -20.45
N ILE A 836 5.07 -0.14 -20.09
CA ILE A 836 6.51 -0.29 -20.37
C ILE A 836 7.10 -1.45 -19.57
N SER A 837 6.81 -1.53 -18.27
CA SER A 837 7.34 -2.59 -17.40
C SER A 837 6.86 -3.96 -17.84
N GLY A 838 5.58 -4.09 -18.18
CA GLY A 838 4.97 -5.31 -18.68
C GLY A 838 5.55 -5.75 -20.02
N ALA A 839 5.75 -4.82 -20.96
CA ALA A 839 6.33 -5.11 -22.27
C ALA A 839 7.77 -5.62 -22.17
N ILE A 840 8.62 -4.96 -21.37
CA ILE A 840 10.01 -5.39 -21.18
C ILE A 840 10.10 -6.70 -20.40
N PHE A 841 9.27 -6.88 -19.38
CA PHE A 841 9.18 -8.14 -18.64
C PHE A 841 8.79 -9.31 -19.56
N LEU A 842 7.75 -9.12 -20.38
CA LEU A 842 7.31 -10.13 -21.34
C LEU A 842 8.40 -10.42 -22.39
N PHE A 843 9.08 -9.39 -22.90
CA PHE A 843 10.21 -9.55 -23.81
C PHE A 843 11.32 -10.41 -23.19
N CYS A 844 11.71 -10.14 -21.94
CA CYS A 844 12.71 -10.94 -21.23
C CYS A 844 12.26 -12.40 -21.06
N LEU A 845 11.00 -12.65 -20.70
CA LEU A 845 10.44 -14.00 -20.57
C LEU A 845 10.42 -14.75 -21.91
N LEU A 846 9.95 -14.11 -22.98
CA LEU A 846 9.91 -14.68 -24.32
C LEU A 846 11.32 -15.01 -24.83
N TYR A 847 12.29 -14.11 -24.62
CA TYR A 847 13.68 -14.34 -24.99
C TYR A 847 14.27 -15.56 -24.26
N LEU A 848 14.04 -15.68 -22.95
CA LEU A 848 14.52 -16.82 -22.15
C LEU A 848 13.84 -18.13 -22.57
N SER A 849 12.53 -18.09 -22.83
CA SER A 849 11.74 -19.24 -23.27
C SER A 849 12.22 -19.74 -24.64
N TYR A 850 12.41 -18.82 -25.60
CA TYR A 850 12.96 -19.13 -26.92
C TYR A 850 14.34 -19.81 -26.81
N GLY A 851 15.21 -19.34 -25.92
CA GLY A 851 16.51 -19.96 -25.67
C GLY A 851 16.40 -21.41 -25.18
N ILE A 852 15.39 -21.73 -24.35
CA ILE A 852 15.14 -23.09 -23.87
C ILE A 852 14.64 -23.99 -25.02
N PHE A 853 13.70 -23.51 -25.83
CA PHE A 853 13.17 -24.27 -26.97
C PHE A 853 14.23 -24.55 -28.04
N LYS A 854 15.06 -23.55 -28.37
CA LYS A 854 16.17 -23.70 -29.31
C LYS A 854 17.13 -24.79 -28.82
N TYR A 855 17.55 -24.75 -27.55
CA TYR A 855 18.47 -25.74 -26.98
C TYR A 855 17.88 -27.17 -26.98
N ARG A 856 16.58 -27.32 -26.66
CA ARG A 856 15.90 -28.62 -26.73
C ARG A 856 15.86 -29.17 -28.16
N LYS A 857 15.60 -28.32 -29.16
CA LYS A 857 15.61 -28.73 -30.57
C LYS A 857 16.98 -29.27 -30.95
N TYR A 858 18.08 -28.56 -30.68
CA TYR A 858 19.44 -29.06 -30.95
C TYR A 858 19.77 -30.35 -30.21
N SER A 859 19.42 -30.49 -28.93
CA SER A 859 19.68 -31.74 -28.19
C SER A 859 18.88 -32.94 -28.73
N LEU A 860 17.67 -32.70 -29.24
CA LEU A 860 16.85 -33.73 -29.88
C LEU A 860 17.40 -34.11 -31.27
N THR A 861 17.96 -33.15 -32.02
CA THR A 861 18.63 -33.44 -33.30
C THR A 861 19.94 -34.20 -33.08
N GLU A 862 20.78 -33.79 -32.12
CA GLU A 862 22.04 -34.49 -31.80
C GLU A 862 21.80 -35.91 -31.28
N SER A 863 20.78 -36.10 -30.43
CA SER A 863 20.42 -37.46 -29.97
C SER A 863 19.84 -38.32 -31.09
N ARG A 864 19.07 -37.76 -32.03
CA ARG A 864 18.63 -38.50 -33.24
C ARG A 864 19.80 -38.86 -34.16
N VAL A 865 20.75 -37.96 -34.38
CA VAL A 865 21.94 -38.23 -35.21
C VAL A 865 22.85 -39.27 -34.54
N ALA A 866 23.02 -39.23 -33.21
CA ALA A 866 23.77 -40.24 -32.48
C ALA A 866 23.10 -41.63 -32.50
N VAL A 867 21.76 -41.68 -32.41
CA VAL A 867 21.01 -42.94 -32.52
C VAL A 867 21.09 -43.50 -33.94
N ILE A 868 20.94 -42.68 -34.98
CA ILE A 868 21.07 -43.12 -36.39
C ILE A 868 22.50 -43.57 -36.71
N GLY A 869 23.52 -42.86 -36.20
CA GLY A 869 24.92 -43.28 -36.32
C GLY A 869 25.19 -44.65 -35.69
N SER A 870 24.64 -44.93 -34.51
CA SER A 870 24.79 -46.23 -33.86
C SER A 870 23.99 -47.38 -34.49
N ILE A 871 22.98 -47.06 -35.32
CA ILE A 871 22.23 -48.06 -36.10
C ILE A 871 22.95 -48.39 -37.41
N ASN A 872 23.77 -47.49 -37.96
CA ASN A 872 24.59 -47.75 -39.15
C ASN A 872 25.95 -48.41 -38.84
N GLU A 873 26.35 -48.49 -37.56
CA GLU A 873 27.57 -49.19 -37.10
C GLU A 873 27.29 -50.62 -36.56
N LYS A 874 26.05 -51.09 -36.64
CA LYS A 874 25.66 -52.48 -36.40
C LYS A 874 25.13 -53.09 -37.70
#